data_AF-A0AAV9PSC0-F1
#
_entry.id   AF-A0AAV9PSC0-F1
#
_cell.length_a   1.000
_cell.length_b   1.000
_cell.length_c   1.000
_cell.angle_alpha   90.00
_cell.angle_beta   90.00
_cell.angle_gamma   90.00
#
_symmetry.space_group_name_H-M   'P 1'
#
loop_
_entity.id
_entity.type
_entity.pdbx_description
1 polymer ?
#
loop_
_entity_poly.entity_id
_entity_poly.type
_entity_poly.pdbx_seq_one_letter_code
_entity_poly.pdbx_strand_id
1 'polypeptide(L)'
;MGGMGKTQPAIAFAKRHHTEYDSVFWLNAASEATLKDSFRLVAEAIFDVQEAQVLHDEQSLLIFDNYDDPDQYPIERYYPYVSHGAIIVTTRRPDLVAGSEIQLQPLRSVEESLGILETRSRRQNVKSDIYAQRLAERLAGLPLALATAGALLRQSIFTFERYLEEYEQCWNVDPRRPLPLHEYQERTLYTTWDLSYTRLESEDANAARLLGLLAYFSHQCLWHELFRAGFSDDSPQWLRGVISSDVEFESAIRKLTNYCFLEVQTSAESWSMHNCVHDWTLAALNKVIDERHYWYAFDCIAASAKEDDVHFLDHVYFARLAAHAVWLVHCRIYRDLLKSIIPDRLDKASQTALLLAKQVQLTAAEQVYITTLAGYEKLLGSSHTSTLHTVNNLGDLYRDQGKLAEAEQTYLRALVGKEKVLGAGHKPTLETIDRLGRLYRDRGLMHERALAGKEKELGLDHTSTLDTVNNLGVLYRDQGKLAEAEQMFQRALAGNEGALGPDHPSTLKIVNNLGLLYSDLSKLTEAKQMYMRALTGYNQGKLPEMEQVFLQALVGYEKVLGPDHIWTLDTVNNLGNLYYAQGKWTKSEQMFLRAMVGKERVLGTSHTSVFQVVNNLGDLYRAQGKLDEAKRMYLQALVGMERVLGPDHRWVLDIVNNLGNLHSDQEKLIDSEHMYMRALAGYEKTLGSNNTSTLDTVNNLGILYQDQGKLAQAEQMYLRALTGKEVALGPCHTSTLDTVNNLGILYANQGKLTRAEQMYLRALAGKEKALEFHHTSTLVIVNNLGSLYLAQGRLNEAEKILSRALLGREKTLGLDHTSTLSTVHNLGALYRAQGQLDEAETKYRRALAGYEKALGPDHMSTLDTVNNLGVLYANLGKLDEARKMYRRALEGCQKSLGSSHPSTVTVTTNLKELQTRIDTSIRSNSTQNAEPSTGNDNKKWWRFENRS
;
A
#
# COMPACT_ATOMS: atom_id res chain seq x y z
N MET A 1 11.68 33.12 -17.05
CA MET A 1 11.24 34.52 -17.24
C MET A 1 9.74 34.67 -17.02
N GLY A 2 9.29 35.72 -16.33
CA GLY A 2 7.86 36.01 -16.11
C GLY A 2 7.22 36.74 -17.29
N GLY A 3 5.94 36.52 -17.57
CA GLY A 3 5.18 37.25 -18.61
C GLY A 3 5.46 36.87 -20.07
N MET A 4 6.27 35.83 -20.30
CA MET A 4 6.63 35.32 -21.64
C MET A 4 5.59 34.39 -22.27
N GLY A 5 4.52 34.07 -21.53
CA GLY A 5 3.43 33.21 -22.00
C GLY A 5 3.78 31.71 -22.07
N LYS A 6 4.52 31.14 -21.10
CA LYS A 6 4.94 29.72 -21.07
C LYS A 6 3.81 28.71 -21.31
N THR A 7 2.63 29.01 -20.78
CA THR A 7 1.40 28.24 -20.95
C THR A 7 0.92 28.22 -22.41
N GLN A 8 1.15 29.29 -23.19
CA GLN A 8 0.62 29.41 -24.56
C GLN A 8 1.27 28.42 -25.55
N PRO A 9 2.60 28.21 -25.58
CA PRO A 9 3.22 27.13 -26.34
C PRO A 9 2.73 25.73 -25.92
N ALA A 10 2.52 25.48 -24.62
CA ALA A 10 1.98 24.21 -24.15
C ALA A 10 0.54 23.96 -24.64
N ILE A 11 -0.31 25.00 -24.61
CA ILE A 11 -1.66 24.95 -25.21
C ILE A 11 -1.57 24.71 -26.73
N ALA A 12 -0.68 25.44 -27.42
CA ALA A 12 -0.51 25.30 -28.86
C ALA A 12 0.00 23.90 -29.25
N PHE A 13 0.92 23.34 -28.47
CA PHE A 13 1.41 21.97 -28.63
C PHE A 13 0.26 20.97 -28.43
N ALA A 14 -0.46 21.07 -27.32
CA ALA A 14 -1.61 20.21 -27.03
C ALA A 14 -2.64 20.24 -28.16
N LYS A 15 -2.97 21.43 -28.67
CA LYS A 15 -3.91 21.59 -29.81
C LYS A 15 -3.37 21.01 -31.11
N ARG A 16 -2.08 21.19 -31.39
CA ARG A 16 -1.47 20.72 -32.65
C ARG A 16 -1.34 19.20 -32.69
N HIS A 17 -1.04 18.60 -31.56
CA HIS A 17 -0.75 17.17 -31.42
C HIS A 17 -1.89 16.38 -30.77
N HIS A 18 -3.10 16.94 -30.65
CA HIS A 18 -4.24 16.28 -30.00
C HIS A 18 -4.68 14.95 -30.66
N THR A 19 -4.25 14.69 -31.91
CA THR A 19 -4.50 13.42 -32.61
C THR A 19 -3.39 12.39 -32.43
N GLU A 20 -2.25 12.78 -31.85
CA GLU A 20 -1.10 11.91 -31.59
C GLU A 20 -1.11 11.31 -30.18
N TYR A 21 -2.00 11.78 -29.31
CA TYR A 21 -2.18 11.29 -27.94
C TYR A 21 -3.63 10.87 -27.75
N ASP A 22 -3.86 9.74 -27.09
CA ASP A 22 -5.20 9.22 -26.80
C ASP A 22 -5.93 10.12 -25.78
N SER A 23 -5.15 10.69 -24.86
CA SER A 23 -5.63 11.55 -23.77
C SER A 23 -4.65 12.70 -23.49
N VAL A 24 -5.19 13.90 -23.24
CA VAL A 24 -4.41 15.08 -22.81
C VAL A 24 -4.89 15.54 -21.44
N PHE A 25 -4.02 15.51 -20.44
CA PHE A 25 -4.33 15.96 -19.09
C PHE A 25 -3.58 17.25 -18.76
N TRP A 26 -4.33 18.28 -18.35
CA TRP A 26 -3.79 19.56 -17.94
C TRP A 26 -3.83 19.68 -16.41
N LEU A 27 -2.65 19.76 -15.79
CA LEU A 27 -2.46 19.69 -14.35
C LEU A 27 -1.86 21.00 -13.82
N ASN A 28 -2.51 21.63 -12.85
CA ASN A 28 -2.02 22.85 -12.22
C ASN A 28 -0.97 22.53 -11.14
N ALA A 29 0.30 22.69 -11.49
CA ALA A 29 1.45 22.38 -10.64
C ALA A 29 1.94 23.59 -9.81
N ALA A 30 1.15 24.66 -9.68
CA ALA A 30 1.51 25.84 -8.88
C ALA A 30 1.78 25.53 -7.39
N SER A 31 1.13 24.50 -6.85
CA SER A 31 1.35 23.95 -5.50
C SER A 31 0.99 22.45 -5.48
N GLU A 32 1.39 21.73 -4.43
CA GLU A 32 1.05 20.30 -4.33
C GLU A 32 -0.47 20.09 -4.18
N ALA A 33 -1.15 21.02 -3.50
CA ALA A 33 -2.60 20.98 -3.31
C ALA A 33 -3.34 21.14 -4.64
N THR A 34 -3.00 22.16 -5.43
CA THR A 34 -3.60 22.38 -6.76
C THR A 34 -3.32 21.23 -7.73
N LEU A 35 -2.16 20.58 -7.59
CA LEU A 35 -1.81 19.42 -8.40
C LEU A 35 -2.66 18.21 -8.03
N LYS A 36 -2.80 17.91 -6.73
CA LYS A 36 -3.69 16.84 -6.23
C LYS A 36 -5.14 17.08 -6.66
N ASP A 37 -5.62 18.32 -6.59
CA ASP A 37 -6.95 18.69 -7.05
C ASP A 37 -7.13 18.46 -8.55
N SER A 38 -6.11 18.77 -9.37
CA SER A 38 -6.12 18.49 -10.80
C SER A 38 -6.25 17.00 -11.10
N PHE A 39 -5.49 16.15 -10.38
CA PHE A 39 -5.61 14.69 -10.50
C PHE A 39 -6.99 14.17 -10.07
N ARG A 40 -7.59 14.73 -9.02
CA ARG A 40 -8.94 14.37 -8.59
C ARG A 40 -9.99 14.73 -9.64
N LEU A 41 -9.94 15.94 -10.20
CA LEU A 41 -10.87 16.35 -11.27
C LEU A 41 -10.74 15.47 -12.51
N VAL A 42 -9.52 15.07 -12.86
CA VAL A 42 -9.28 14.09 -13.92
C VAL A 42 -9.89 12.74 -13.57
N ALA A 43 -9.68 12.23 -12.35
CA ALA A 43 -10.27 10.98 -11.91
C ALA A 43 -11.81 11.02 -11.92
N GLU A 44 -12.42 12.09 -11.40
CA GLU A 44 -13.88 12.28 -11.42
C GLU A 44 -14.41 12.30 -12.86
N ALA A 45 -13.75 13.01 -13.77
CA ALA A 45 -14.15 13.04 -15.18
C ALA A 45 -14.01 11.67 -15.89
N ILE A 46 -13.04 10.85 -15.49
CA ILE A 46 -12.82 9.50 -16.06
C ILE A 46 -13.84 8.49 -15.51
N PHE A 47 -14.13 8.53 -14.20
CA PHE A 47 -14.92 7.50 -13.53
C PHE A 47 -16.43 7.77 -13.48
N ASP A 48 -16.89 8.97 -13.83
CA ASP A 48 -18.33 9.32 -13.91
C ASP A 48 -18.96 9.01 -15.28
N VAL A 49 -18.17 8.50 -16.24
CA VAL A 49 -18.68 7.94 -17.51
C VAL A 49 -19.06 6.47 -17.28
N GLN A 50 -20.35 6.13 -17.38
CA GLN A 50 -20.93 4.80 -17.12
C GLN A 50 -20.42 3.64 -18.01
N GLU A 51 -19.39 3.81 -18.81
CA GLU A 51 -18.76 2.75 -19.60
C GLU A 51 -17.33 2.51 -19.11
N ALA A 52 -17.17 1.53 -18.22
CA ALA A 52 -15.86 1.00 -17.82
C ALA A 52 -15.25 0.11 -18.92
N GLN A 53 -15.13 0.66 -20.13
CA GLN A 53 -14.26 0.14 -21.17
C GLN A 53 -13.42 1.31 -21.66
N VAL A 54 -12.10 1.16 -21.50
CA VAL A 54 -10.98 2.01 -21.94
C VAL A 54 -10.24 2.62 -20.75
N LEU A 55 -9.18 1.91 -20.35
CA LEU A 55 -7.89 2.49 -19.97
C LEU A 55 -6.84 1.37 -20.00
N HIS A 56 -6.67 0.85 -21.21
CA HIS A 56 -5.37 0.37 -21.67
C HIS A 56 -4.90 1.41 -22.69
N ASP A 57 -4.47 2.60 -22.25
CA ASP A 57 -3.98 3.66 -23.15
C ASP A 57 -2.45 3.61 -23.21
N GLU A 58 -1.91 3.43 -24.41
CA GLU A 58 -0.48 3.26 -24.67
C GLU A 58 0.24 4.61 -24.96
N GLN A 59 -0.47 5.76 -25.12
CA GLN A 59 0.13 7.10 -25.30
C GLN A 59 -0.69 8.29 -24.74
N SER A 60 -0.31 8.84 -23.57
CA SER A 60 -0.93 10.04 -22.95
C SER A 60 -0.02 11.28 -22.91
N LEU A 61 -0.58 12.49 -23.00
CA LEU A 61 0.15 13.76 -22.80
C LEU A 61 -0.20 14.38 -21.44
N LEU A 62 0.79 14.49 -20.56
CA LEU A 62 0.67 15.13 -19.25
C LEU A 62 1.29 16.52 -19.28
N ILE A 63 0.50 17.56 -19.00
CA ILE A 63 0.98 18.95 -18.96
C ILE A 63 0.93 19.46 -17.52
N PHE A 64 2.09 19.62 -16.89
CA PHE A 64 2.23 20.24 -15.58
C PHE A 64 2.51 21.74 -15.75
N ASP A 65 1.49 22.57 -15.56
CA ASP A 65 1.58 24.01 -15.77
C ASP A 65 1.91 24.75 -14.46
N ASN A 66 2.79 25.76 -14.54
CA ASN A 66 3.17 26.68 -13.45
C ASN A 66 3.99 26.07 -12.30
N TYR A 67 4.86 25.09 -12.57
CA TYR A 67 5.77 24.53 -11.57
C TYR A 67 6.96 25.47 -11.30
N ASP A 68 6.70 26.60 -10.62
CA ASP A 68 7.67 27.68 -10.43
C ASP A 68 8.32 27.71 -9.02
N ASP A 69 7.81 26.95 -8.04
CA ASP A 69 8.32 26.87 -6.66
C ASP A 69 8.47 25.40 -6.17
N PRO A 70 9.59 24.74 -6.52
CA PRO A 70 9.78 23.31 -6.25
C PRO A 70 10.16 22.99 -4.80
N ASP A 71 10.44 24.00 -3.96
CA ASP A 71 10.71 23.78 -2.53
C ASP A 71 9.44 23.31 -1.78
N GLN A 72 8.28 23.45 -2.41
CA GLN A 72 7.00 22.97 -1.88
C GLN A 72 6.84 21.45 -2.02
N TYR A 73 7.28 20.83 -3.13
CA TYR A 73 7.19 19.38 -3.36
C TYR A 73 7.97 18.92 -4.60
N PRO A 74 8.51 17.69 -4.61
CA PRO A 74 9.15 17.09 -5.78
C PRO A 74 8.10 16.59 -6.78
N ILE A 75 8.11 17.13 -8.00
CA ILE A 75 7.13 16.84 -9.05
C ILE A 75 7.26 15.41 -9.61
N GLU A 76 8.45 14.80 -9.52
CA GLU A 76 8.74 13.46 -10.05
C GLU A 76 7.91 12.35 -9.39
N ARG A 77 7.43 12.59 -8.16
CA ARG A 77 6.51 11.66 -7.47
C ARG A 77 5.18 11.50 -8.19
N TYR A 78 4.84 12.44 -9.07
CA TYR A 78 3.59 12.47 -9.83
C TYR A 78 3.77 12.02 -11.28
N TYR A 79 4.97 11.59 -11.67
CA TYR A 79 5.20 10.99 -12.98
C TYR A 79 4.70 9.53 -12.98
N PRO A 80 4.05 9.08 -14.07
CA PRO A 80 3.57 7.70 -14.18
C PRO A 80 4.75 6.71 -14.16
N TYR A 81 4.56 5.59 -13.45
CA TYR A 81 5.56 4.53 -13.30
C TYR A 81 5.80 3.69 -14.57
N VAL A 82 4.95 3.85 -15.60
CA VAL A 82 4.99 3.11 -16.87
C VAL A 82 5.11 4.08 -18.04
N SER A 83 6.00 3.80 -18.99
CA SER A 83 6.49 4.72 -20.02
C SER A 83 5.61 4.78 -21.27
N HIS A 84 4.40 5.32 -21.16
CA HIS A 84 3.42 5.34 -22.26
C HIS A 84 2.87 6.75 -22.53
N GLY A 85 3.75 7.71 -22.82
CA GLY A 85 3.33 9.11 -23.04
C GLY A 85 4.44 10.17 -23.09
N ALA A 86 4.04 11.44 -23.21
CA ALA A 86 4.91 12.62 -23.15
C ALA A 86 4.54 13.52 -21.96
N ILE A 87 5.54 14.19 -21.38
CA ILE A 87 5.36 15.11 -20.25
C ILE A 87 5.87 16.49 -20.65
N ILE A 88 5.05 17.52 -20.47
CA ILE A 88 5.43 18.92 -20.62
C ILE A 88 5.34 19.58 -19.24
N VAL A 89 6.40 20.27 -18.84
CA VAL A 89 6.41 21.06 -17.61
C VAL A 89 6.68 22.52 -17.97
N THR A 90 5.82 23.44 -17.55
CA THR A 90 6.08 24.88 -17.68
C THR A 90 6.68 25.41 -16.37
N THR A 91 7.91 25.95 -16.42
CA THR A 91 8.64 26.39 -15.23
C THR A 91 9.56 27.60 -15.50
N ARG A 92 9.86 28.36 -14.45
CA ARG A 92 10.93 29.37 -14.39
C ARG A 92 12.27 28.78 -13.94
N ARG A 93 12.30 27.56 -13.39
CA ARG A 93 13.49 26.85 -12.88
C ARG A 93 13.71 25.53 -13.65
N PRO A 94 14.12 25.60 -14.93
CA PRO A 94 14.34 24.40 -15.74
C PRO A 94 15.46 23.51 -15.19
N ASP A 95 16.37 24.08 -14.38
CA ASP A 95 17.47 23.40 -13.70
C ASP A 95 17.04 22.29 -12.74
N LEU A 96 15.75 22.24 -12.38
CA LEU A 96 15.21 21.32 -11.36
C LEU A 96 14.13 20.39 -11.89
N VAL A 97 13.95 20.33 -13.21
CA VAL A 97 13.04 19.39 -13.85
C VAL A 97 13.86 18.51 -14.78
N ALA A 98 13.82 17.20 -14.57
CA ALA A 98 14.51 16.26 -15.45
C ALA A 98 13.85 16.25 -16.85
N GLY A 99 14.60 16.59 -17.90
CA GLY A 99 14.08 16.57 -19.27
C GLY A 99 14.89 17.39 -20.28
N SER A 100 14.35 17.54 -21.49
CA SER A 100 14.89 18.43 -22.52
C SER A 100 14.34 19.85 -22.35
N GLU A 101 15.21 20.85 -22.23
CA GLU A 101 14.81 22.25 -22.02
C GLU A 101 14.46 22.96 -23.35
N ILE A 102 13.33 23.66 -23.37
CA ILE A 102 12.98 24.60 -24.43
C ILE A 102 12.97 26.02 -23.85
N GLN A 103 14.01 26.79 -24.16
CA GLN A 103 14.13 28.16 -23.68
C GLN A 103 13.30 29.13 -24.52
N LEU A 104 12.24 29.72 -23.94
CA LEU A 104 11.42 30.72 -24.61
C LEU A 104 12.12 32.08 -24.69
N GLN A 105 11.99 32.76 -25.84
CA GLN A 105 12.61 34.05 -26.16
C GLN A 105 11.52 35.10 -26.49
N PRO A 106 11.78 36.41 -26.31
CA PRO A 106 10.82 37.45 -26.67
C PRO A 106 10.46 37.39 -28.16
N LEU A 107 9.27 37.88 -28.52
CA LEU A 107 8.83 37.91 -29.91
C LEU A 107 9.80 38.78 -30.72
N ARG A 108 10.53 38.15 -31.64
CA ARG A 108 11.50 38.85 -32.50
C ARG A 108 10.83 39.57 -33.65
N SER A 109 9.63 39.15 -34.03
CA SER A 109 8.84 39.76 -35.09
C SER A 109 8.01 40.91 -34.55
N VAL A 110 8.23 42.11 -35.11
CA VAL A 110 7.40 43.28 -34.83
C VAL A 110 5.97 43.04 -35.32
N GLU A 111 5.77 42.31 -36.42
CA GLU A 111 4.44 42.01 -36.95
C GLU A 111 3.60 41.15 -35.98
N GLU A 112 4.22 40.15 -35.34
CA GLU A 112 3.55 39.34 -34.31
C GLU A 112 3.17 40.19 -33.09
N SER A 113 4.05 41.11 -32.69
CA SER A 113 3.81 42.04 -31.59
C SER A 113 2.65 43.01 -31.90
N LEU A 114 2.58 43.50 -33.14
CA LEU A 114 1.46 44.31 -33.63
C LEU A 114 0.14 43.53 -33.65
N GLY A 115 0.18 42.24 -33.97
CA GLY A 115 -1.00 41.37 -33.92
C GLY A 115 -1.61 41.28 -32.51
N ILE A 116 -0.78 41.22 -31.46
CA ILE A 116 -1.25 41.27 -30.07
C ILE A 116 -1.87 42.63 -29.76
N LEU A 117 -1.21 43.73 -30.14
CA LEU A 117 -1.71 45.10 -29.91
C LEU A 117 -3.04 45.34 -30.63
N GLU A 118 -3.17 44.92 -31.88
CA GLU A 118 -4.41 45.01 -32.67
C GLU A 118 -5.55 44.27 -31.99
N THR A 119 -5.31 43.01 -31.61
CA THR A 119 -6.31 42.16 -30.95
C THR A 119 -6.78 42.75 -29.61
N ARG A 120 -5.84 43.24 -28.79
CA ARG A 120 -6.14 43.71 -27.42
C ARG A 120 -6.70 45.13 -27.39
N SER A 121 -6.24 46.00 -28.28
CA SER A 121 -6.78 47.36 -28.42
C SER A 121 -8.13 47.42 -29.15
N ARG A 122 -8.44 46.41 -29.98
CA ARG A 122 -9.61 46.38 -30.90
C ARG A 122 -9.64 47.58 -31.85
N ARG A 123 -8.47 48.11 -32.22
CA ARG A 123 -8.33 49.21 -33.16
C ARG A 123 -8.02 48.67 -34.55
N GLN A 124 -8.43 49.40 -35.58
CA GLN A 124 -8.15 49.05 -36.97
C GLN A 124 -6.83 49.69 -37.43
N ASN A 125 -6.23 49.15 -38.49
CA ASN A 125 -5.06 49.72 -39.17
C ASN A 125 -3.79 49.82 -38.29
N VAL A 126 -3.68 49.02 -37.23
CA VAL A 126 -2.54 49.03 -36.29
C VAL A 126 -1.23 48.69 -36.99
N LYS A 127 -1.25 47.75 -37.95
CA LYS A 127 -0.05 47.35 -38.71
C LYS A 127 0.55 48.49 -39.55
N SER A 128 -0.28 49.42 -40.02
CA SER A 128 0.14 50.58 -40.81
C SER A 128 0.45 51.84 -39.99
N ASP A 129 0.19 51.82 -38.67
CA ASP A 129 0.46 52.95 -37.77
C ASP A 129 1.92 52.93 -37.31
N ILE A 130 2.66 53.99 -37.64
CA ILE A 130 4.10 54.13 -37.32
C ILE A 130 4.34 54.15 -35.80
N TYR A 131 3.42 54.73 -35.02
CA TYR A 131 3.57 54.78 -33.56
C TYR A 131 3.22 53.45 -32.92
N ALA A 132 2.32 52.66 -33.51
CA ALA A 132 2.09 51.28 -33.07
C ALA A 132 3.33 50.39 -33.29
N GLN A 133 4.03 50.57 -34.42
CA GLN A 133 5.31 49.89 -34.70
C GLN A 133 6.37 50.24 -33.65
N ARG A 134 6.57 51.53 -33.39
CA ARG A 134 7.52 52.01 -32.37
C ARG A 134 7.16 51.52 -30.96
N LEU A 135 5.87 51.50 -30.62
CA LEU A 135 5.41 50.97 -29.34
C LEU A 135 5.71 49.46 -29.23
N ALA A 136 5.45 48.68 -30.28
CA ALA A 136 5.74 47.25 -30.31
C ALA A 136 7.25 46.96 -30.12
N GLU A 137 8.11 47.73 -30.79
CA GLU A 137 9.56 47.67 -30.62
C GLU A 137 9.98 48.03 -29.19
N ARG A 138 9.38 49.09 -28.62
CA ARG A 138 9.71 49.56 -27.28
C ARG A 138 9.39 48.54 -26.19
N LEU A 139 8.27 47.85 -26.33
CA LEU A 139 7.83 46.77 -25.44
C LEU A 139 8.60 45.45 -25.65
N ALA A 140 9.61 45.45 -26.52
CA ALA A 140 10.61 44.39 -26.72
C ALA A 140 10.01 42.99 -26.95
N GLY A 141 8.84 42.92 -27.61
CA GLY A 141 8.20 41.65 -27.94
C GLY A 141 7.71 40.85 -26.72
N LEU A 142 7.46 41.50 -25.58
CA LEU A 142 6.91 40.86 -24.38
C LEU A 142 5.38 40.74 -24.50
N PRO A 143 4.81 39.53 -24.62
CA PRO A 143 3.37 39.36 -24.87
C PRO A 143 2.48 39.99 -23.81
N LEU A 144 2.85 39.87 -22.52
CA LEU A 144 2.08 40.44 -21.42
C LEU A 144 2.10 41.99 -21.44
N ALA A 145 3.24 42.60 -21.73
CA ALA A 145 3.35 44.07 -21.83
C ALA A 145 2.51 44.60 -23.02
N LEU A 146 2.61 43.95 -24.18
CA LEU A 146 1.80 44.27 -25.36
C LEU A 146 0.30 44.12 -25.07
N ALA A 147 -0.10 43.09 -24.34
CA ALA A 147 -1.49 42.84 -24.02
C ALA A 147 -2.07 43.89 -23.05
N THR A 148 -1.31 44.28 -22.02
CA THR A 148 -1.69 45.33 -21.08
C THR A 148 -1.74 46.71 -21.77
N ALA A 149 -0.74 47.04 -22.60
CA ALA A 149 -0.73 48.29 -23.37
C ALA A 149 -1.94 48.39 -24.31
N GLY A 150 -2.23 47.31 -25.04
CA GLY A 150 -3.42 47.22 -25.90
C GLY A 150 -4.72 47.39 -25.11
N ALA A 151 -4.82 46.82 -23.90
CA ALA A 151 -6.00 46.97 -23.06
C ALA A 151 -6.19 48.41 -22.56
N LEU A 152 -5.13 49.10 -22.12
CA LEU A 152 -5.19 50.52 -21.76
C LEU A 152 -5.62 51.38 -22.96
N LEU A 153 -5.08 51.11 -24.15
CA LEU A 153 -5.49 51.78 -25.39
C LEU A 153 -6.97 51.52 -25.73
N ARG A 154 -7.52 50.38 -25.36
CA ARG A 154 -8.96 50.10 -25.54
C ARG A 154 -9.83 50.91 -24.59
N GLN A 155 -9.38 51.13 -23.35
CA GLN A 155 -10.15 51.86 -22.33
C GLN A 155 -9.94 53.39 -22.40
N SER A 156 -8.96 53.85 -23.18
CA SER A 156 -8.60 55.27 -23.26
C SER A 156 -8.76 55.84 -24.66
N ILE A 157 -8.89 57.16 -24.71
CA ILE A 157 -8.84 57.94 -25.97
C ILE A 157 -7.40 58.13 -26.49
N PHE A 158 -6.38 57.58 -25.82
CA PHE A 158 -4.99 57.79 -26.20
C PHE A 158 -4.74 57.25 -27.61
N THR A 159 -4.10 58.04 -28.47
CA THR A 159 -3.50 57.51 -29.70
C THR A 159 -2.29 56.64 -29.36
N PHE A 160 -1.80 55.83 -30.29
CA PHE A 160 -0.54 55.09 -30.10
C PHE A 160 0.63 56.03 -29.81
N GLU A 161 0.65 57.19 -30.49
CA GLU A 161 1.60 58.28 -30.23
C GLU A 161 1.52 58.76 -28.78
N ARG A 162 0.31 59.13 -28.30
CA ARG A 162 0.16 59.65 -26.93
C ARG A 162 0.52 58.61 -25.87
N TYR A 163 0.14 57.35 -26.07
CA TYR A 163 0.53 56.28 -25.16
C TYR A 163 2.05 56.13 -25.09
N LEU A 164 2.72 56.14 -26.25
CA LEU A 164 4.17 56.01 -26.32
C LEU A 164 4.89 57.18 -25.64
N GLU A 165 4.38 58.41 -25.80
CA GLU A 165 4.91 59.60 -25.10
C GLU A 165 4.84 59.45 -23.58
N GLU A 166 3.67 59.07 -23.05
CA GLU A 166 3.46 58.88 -21.61
C GLU A 166 4.34 57.73 -21.09
N TYR A 167 4.44 56.64 -21.85
CA TYR A 167 5.30 55.51 -21.53
C TYR A 167 6.77 55.94 -21.42
N GLU A 168 7.29 56.71 -22.39
CA GLU A 168 8.68 57.20 -22.37
C GLU A 168 8.96 58.20 -21.24
N GLN A 169 7.96 58.99 -20.85
CA GLN A 169 8.06 59.88 -19.70
C GLN A 169 8.19 59.08 -18.40
N CYS A 170 7.32 58.09 -18.19
CA CYS A 170 7.38 57.19 -17.04
C CYS A 170 8.64 56.31 -17.05
N TRP A 171 9.17 55.98 -18.22
CA TRP A 171 10.40 55.21 -18.36
C TRP A 171 11.64 55.95 -17.84
N ASN A 172 11.75 57.26 -18.02
CA ASN A 172 13.01 58.01 -17.85
C ASN A 172 13.23 58.60 -16.43
N VAL A 173 13.52 57.74 -15.44
CA VAL A 173 14.06 58.16 -14.12
C VAL A 173 15.53 57.70 -13.94
N ASP A 174 16.39 58.67 -13.63
CA ASP A 174 17.86 58.73 -13.38
C ASP A 174 18.85 58.25 -14.48
N PRO A 175 19.51 59.17 -15.22
CA PRO A 175 20.55 58.88 -16.22
C PRO A 175 21.89 58.32 -15.68
N ARG A 176 22.12 58.21 -14.36
CA ARG A 176 23.45 57.87 -13.79
C ARG A 176 23.66 56.39 -13.44
N ARG A 177 22.69 55.51 -13.69
CA ARG A 177 22.83 54.05 -13.48
C ARG A 177 22.28 53.26 -14.67
N PRO A 178 23.11 52.86 -15.65
CA PRO A 178 22.70 51.84 -16.61
C PRO A 178 22.60 50.49 -15.89
N LEU A 179 21.46 49.82 -16.02
CA LEU A 179 21.16 48.58 -15.31
C LEU A 179 21.23 47.36 -16.25
N PRO A 180 21.53 46.14 -15.74
CA PRO A 180 21.75 44.95 -16.55
C PRO A 180 20.48 44.47 -17.31
N LEU A 181 20.66 43.73 -18.42
CA LEU A 181 19.60 43.23 -19.33
C LEU A 181 18.41 42.52 -18.65
N HIS A 182 18.60 41.93 -17.46
CA HIS A 182 17.52 41.26 -16.73
C HIS A 182 16.48 42.25 -16.16
N GLU A 183 16.88 43.52 -15.91
CA GLU A 183 16.01 44.57 -15.38
C GLU A 183 15.19 45.29 -16.47
N TYR A 184 15.61 45.24 -17.74
CA TYR A 184 14.89 45.95 -18.82
C TYR A 184 13.48 45.38 -19.02
N GLN A 185 13.33 44.06 -19.00
CA GLN A 185 12.03 43.40 -19.20
C GLN A 185 11.09 43.62 -18.01
N GLU A 186 11.61 43.55 -16.79
CA GLU A 186 10.85 43.83 -15.57
C GLU A 186 10.38 45.28 -15.54
N ARG A 187 11.28 46.23 -15.87
CA ARG A 187 10.92 47.64 -16.02
C ARG A 187 9.87 47.83 -17.11
N THR A 188 9.98 47.12 -18.24
CA THR A 188 9.00 47.20 -19.35
C THR A 188 7.60 46.89 -18.89
N LEU A 189 7.46 45.79 -18.13
CA LEU A 189 6.19 45.39 -17.55
C LEU A 189 5.71 46.37 -16.47
N TYR A 190 6.60 46.79 -15.56
CA TYR A 190 6.28 47.72 -14.47
C TYR A 190 5.78 49.06 -15.01
N THR A 191 6.48 49.67 -15.95
CA THR A 191 6.07 50.95 -16.57
C THR A 191 4.71 50.83 -17.27
N THR A 192 4.43 49.68 -17.90
CA THR A 192 3.13 49.42 -18.55
C THR A 192 1.99 49.34 -17.52
N TRP A 193 2.25 48.68 -16.38
CA TRP A 193 1.29 48.57 -15.28
C TRP A 193 1.12 49.88 -14.51
N ASP A 194 2.19 50.64 -14.24
CA ASP A 194 2.13 51.95 -13.57
C ASP A 194 1.27 52.94 -14.37
N LEU A 195 1.42 52.97 -15.70
CA LEU A 195 0.61 53.82 -16.56
C LEU A 195 -0.87 53.39 -16.57
N SER A 196 -1.11 52.08 -16.62
CA SER A 196 -2.46 51.52 -16.55
C SER A 196 -3.12 51.77 -15.19
N TYR A 197 -2.35 51.70 -14.10
CA TYR A 197 -2.80 51.94 -12.74
C TYR A 197 -3.13 53.40 -12.49
N THR A 198 -2.26 54.32 -12.92
CA THR A 198 -2.50 55.76 -12.80
C THR A 198 -3.80 56.15 -13.50
N ARG A 199 -4.09 55.52 -14.65
CA ARG A 199 -5.36 55.71 -15.34
C ARG A 199 -6.53 55.12 -14.55
N LEU A 200 -6.41 53.88 -14.10
CA LEU A 200 -7.42 53.21 -13.28
C LEU A 200 -7.74 54.03 -12.03
N GLU A 201 -6.75 54.55 -11.32
CA GLU A 201 -6.92 55.37 -10.12
C GLU A 201 -7.69 56.66 -10.40
N SER A 202 -7.43 57.30 -11.54
CA SER A 202 -8.18 58.49 -11.98
C SER A 202 -9.63 58.19 -12.37
N GLU A 203 -9.92 56.97 -12.82
CA GLU A 203 -11.25 56.53 -13.27
C GLU A 203 -12.10 55.97 -12.12
N ASP A 204 -11.48 55.16 -11.26
CA ASP A 204 -12.12 54.51 -10.11
C ASP A 204 -11.08 54.25 -8.99
N ALA A 205 -11.05 55.16 -8.03
CA ALA A 205 -10.20 55.05 -6.86
C ALA A 205 -10.48 53.80 -6.01
N ASN A 206 -11.72 53.28 -6.00
CA ASN A 206 -12.05 52.08 -5.23
C ASN A 206 -11.55 50.81 -5.91
N ALA A 207 -11.64 50.72 -7.24
CA ALA A 207 -11.05 49.62 -7.99
C ALA A 207 -9.50 49.62 -7.88
N ALA A 208 -8.87 50.78 -7.93
CA ALA A 208 -7.43 50.92 -7.71
C ALA A 208 -6.98 50.49 -6.30
N ARG A 209 -7.74 50.86 -5.26
CA ARG A 209 -7.51 50.38 -3.88
C ARG A 209 -7.75 48.89 -3.72
N LEU A 210 -8.78 48.36 -4.40
CA LEU A 210 -9.06 46.93 -4.42
C LEU A 210 -7.87 46.16 -5.00
N LEU A 211 -7.24 46.62 -6.08
CA LEU A 211 -6.04 45.99 -6.63
C LEU A 211 -4.92 45.87 -5.59
N GLY A 212 -4.65 46.94 -4.83
CA GLY A 212 -3.67 46.93 -3.73
C GLY A 212 -4.03 45.93 -2.62
N LEU A 213 -5.32 45.81 -2.29
CA LEU A 213 -5.82 44.83 -1.32
C LEU A 213 -5.68 43.38 -1.81
N LEU A 214 -5.91 43.11 -3.10
CA LEU A 214 -5.85 41.76 -3.66
C LEU A 214 -4.46 41.11 -3.52
N ALA A 215 -3.40 41.91 -3.46
CA ALA A 215 -2.05 41.40 -3.27
C ALA A 215 -1.77 40.79 -1.87
N TYR A 216 -2.67 41.00 -0.91
CA TYR A 216 -2.61 40.33 0.38
C TYR A 216 -3.24 38.93 0.35
N PHE A 217 -3.88 38.55 -0.75
CA PHE A 217 -4.41 37.21 -0.98
C PHE A 217 -3.52 36.44 -1.95
N SER A 218 -3.61 35.11 -1.98
CA SER A 218 -3.03 34.34 -3.10
C SER A 218 -3.53 34.87 -4.45
N HIS A 219 -2.65 34.87 -5.45
CA HIS A 219 -2.92 35.35 -6.80
C HIS A 219 -3.96 34.48 -7.57
N GLN A 220 -4.33 33.30 -7.08
CA GLN A 220 -5.30 32.41 -7.71
C GLN A 220 -6.61 32.36 -6.94
N CYS A 221 -7.70 32.04 -7.66
CA CYS A 221 -8.99 31.68 -7.07
C CYS A 221 -9.55 32.72 -6.08
N LEU A 222 -9.66 33.98 -6.47
CA LEU A 222 -10.35 35.03 -5.70
C LEU A 222 -11.86 34.95 -5.97
N TRP A 223 -12.71 34.98 -4.96
CA TRP A 223 -14.19 34.98 -5.11
C TRP A 223 -14.85 35.94 -4.13
N HIS A 224 -16.08 36.37 -4.41
CA HIS A 224 -16.73 37.46 -3.67
C HIS A 224 -17.01 37.12 -2.21
N GLU A 225 -17.47 35.90 -1.93
CA GLU A 225 -17.82 35.45 -0.58
C GLU A 225 -16.61 35.44 0.37
N LEU A 226 -15.38 35.28 -0.14
CA LEU A 226 -14.15 35.40 0.65
C LEU A 226 -14.05 36.78 1.31
N PHE A 227 -14.30 37.85 0.55
CA PHE A 227 -14.22 39.23 1.04
C PHE A 227 -15.39 39.55 1.97
N ARG A 228 -16.59 39.04 1.66
CA ARG A 228 -17.76 39.22 2.53
C ARG A 228 -17.57 38.56 3.89
N ALA A 229 -16.91 37.41 3.95
CA ALA A 229 -16.72 36.66 5.20
C ALA A 229 -15.97 37.47 6.27
N GLY A 230 -14.93 38.22 5.89
CA GLY A 230 -14.12 39.01 6.82
C GLY A 230 -14.62 40.41 7.10
N PHE A 231 -15.74 40.83 6.49
CA PHE A 231 -16.21 42.20 6.62
C PHE A 231 -16.78 42.48 8.01
N SER A 232 -16.28 43.55 8.62
CA SER A 232 -16.61 43.97 9.98
C SER A 232 -16.60 45.50 10.10
N ASP A 233 -16.99 46.04 11.26
CA ASP A 233 -16.96 47.48 11.52
C ASP A 233 -15.55 48.08 11.51
N ASP A 234 -14.51 47.26 11.71
CA ASP A 234 -13.10 47.67 11.64
C ASP A 234 -12.53 47.66 10.21
N SER A 235 -13.32 47.21 9.22
CA SER A 235 -12.90 47.14 7.82
C SER A 235 -12.79 48.55 7.20
N PRO A 236 -11.91 48.76 6.20
CA PRO A 236 -11.77 50.06 5.54
C PRO A 236 -13.11 50.57 4.98
N GLN A 237 -13.49 51.81 5.32
CA GLN A 237 -14.81 52.36 4.98
C GLN A 237 -15.11 52.37 3.46
N TRP A 238 -14.08 52.57 2.63
CA TRP A 238 -14.21 52.55 1.17
C TRP A 238 -14.66 51.18 0.63
N LEU A 239 -14.32 50.10 1.34
CA LEU A 239 -14.62 48.73 0.94
C LEU A 239 -16.11 48.42 1.08
N ARG A 240 -16.81 49.06 2.03
CA ARG A 240 -18.26 48.89 2.26
C ARG A 240 -19.06 49.11 0.98
N GLY A 241 -18.70 50.11 0.17
CA GLY A 241 -19.36 50.36 -1.11
C GLY A 241 -19.12 49.25 -2.12
N VAL A 242 -17.90 48.74 -2.19
CA VAL A 242 -17.45 47.75 -3.19
C VAL A 242 -18.02 46.36 -2.95
N ILE A 243 -18.03 45.88 -1.71
CA ILE A 243 -18.42 44.48 -1.41
C ILE A 243 -19.88 44.33 -0.94
N SER A 244 -20.64 45.43 -0.88
CA SER A 244 -22.02 45.47 -0.40
C SER A 244 -22.95 44.55 -1.20
N SER A 245 -22.76 44.47 -2.52
CA SER A 245 -23.52 43.62 -3.43
C SER A 245 -22.61 42.99 -4.47
N ASP A 246 -23.05 41.86 -5.02
CA ASP A 246 -22.32 41.12 -6.05
C ASP A 246 -22.14 41.99 -7.30
N VAL A 247 -23.12 42.85 -7.59
CA VAL A 247 -23.11 43.80 -8.72
C VAL A 247 -22.01 44.85 -8.57
N GLU A 248 -21.87 45.45 -7.38
CA GLU A 248 -20.82 46.47 -7.13
C GLU A 248 -19.43 45.83 -7.12
N PHE A 249 -19.32 44.63 -6.56
CA PHE A 249 -18.06 43.88 -6.56
C PHE A 249 -17.66 43.48 -7.99
N GLU A 250 -18.59 42.93 -8.77
CA GLU A 250 -18.37 42.59 -10.17
C GLU A 250 -18.03 43.84 -10.99
N SER A 251 -18.66 44.99 -10.71
CA SER A 251 -18.34 46.26 -11.37
C SER A 251 -16.88 46.68 -11.15
N ALA A 252 -16.39 46.59 -9.91
CA ALA A 252 -14.99 46.90 -9.58
C ALA A 252 -14.01 45.87 -10.18
N ILE A 253 -14.29 44.58 -10.05
CA ILE A 253 -13.46 43.50 -10.63
C ILE A 253 -13.43 43.58 -12.15
N ARG A 254 -14.55 43.90 -12.81
CA ARG A 254 -14.62 44.09 -14.27
C ARG A 254 -13.73 45.22 -14.74
N LYS A 255 -13.57 46.30 -13.96
CA LYS A 255 -12.58 47.36 -14.28
C LYS A 255 -11.17 46.80 -14.21
N LEU A 256 -10.81 46.04 -13.18
CA LEU A 256 -9.49 45.39 -13.09
C LEU A 256 -9.22 44.42 -14.26
N THR A 257 -10.21 43.63 -14.66
CA THR A 257 -10.15 42.74 -15.83
C THR A 257 -10.00 43.52 -17.14
N ASN A 258 -10.70 44.64 -17.28
CA ASN A 258 -10.63 45.51 -18.47
C ASN A 258 -9.23 46.09 -18.69
N TYR A 259 -8.49 46.36 -17.61
CA TYR A 259 -7.08 46.79 -17.64
C TYR A 259 -6.07 45.63 -17.63
N CYS A 260 -6.53 44.36 -17.68
CA CYS A 260 -5.70 43.15 -17.64
C CYS A 260 -4.91 42.95 -16.35
N PHE A 261 -5.38 43.50 -15.22
CA PHE A 261 -4.82 43.18 -13.92
C PHE A 261 -5.33 41.82 -13.40
N LEU A 262 -6.53 41.42 -13.81
CA LEU A 262 -7.16 40.15 -13.46
C LEU A 262 -7.63 39.38 -14.70
N GLU A 263 -7.70 38.07 -14.56
CA GLU A 263 -8.26 37.12 -15.51
C GLU A 263 -9.48 36.41 -14.89
N VAL A 264 -10.52 36.19 -15.70
CA VAL A 264 -11.75 35.51 -15.27
C VAL A 264 -11.59 34.01 -15.49
N GLN A 265 -11.82 33.21 -14.45
CA GLN A 265 -11.89 31.76 -14.54
C GLN A 265 -13.36 31.32 -14.57
N THR A 266 -13.89 31.13 -15.78
CA THR A 266 -15.31 30.82 -16.00
C THR A 266 -15.77 29.48 -15.42
N SER A 267 -14.86 28.51 -15.24
CA SER A 267 -15.17 27.20 -14.69
C SER A 267 -15.28 27.16 -13.16
N ALA A 268 -14.76 28.18 -12.47
CA ALA A 268 -14.60 28.17 -11.01
C ALA A 268 -15.25 29.38 -10.33
N GLU A 269 -16.06 30.17 -11.08
CA GLU A 269 -16.68 31.42 -10.62
C GLU A 269 -15.71 32.31 -9.82
N SER A 270 -14.47 32.41 -10.30
CA SER A 270 -13.38 33.08 -9.59
C SER A 270 -12.49 33.89 -10.52
N TRP A 271 -11.66 34.72 -9.91
CA TRP A 271 -10.71 35.59 -10.58
C TRP A 271 -9.29 35.23 -10.17
N SER A 272 -8.35 35.43 -11.09
CA SER A 272 -6.93 35.22 -10.79
C SER A 272 -6.11 36.40 -11.29
N MET A 273 -5.06 36.73 -10.55
CA MET A 273 -4.06 37.71 -10.90
C MET A 273 -2.85 37.00 -11.49
N HIS A 274 -2.30 37.53 -12.58
CA HIS A 274 -1.06 37.00 -13.11
C HIS A 274 0.07 37.21 -12.09
N ASN A 275 0.92 36.20 -11.85
CA ASN A 275 2.00 36.25 -10.86
C ASN A 275 2.85 37.53 -10.93
N CYS A 276 3.27 37.94 -12.13
CA CYS A 276 4.07 39.17 -12.28
C CYS A 276 3.32 40.46 -11.94
N VAL A 277 1.99 40.50 -12.15
CA VAL A 277 1.15 41.64 -11.74
C VAL A 277 1.04 41.66 -10.21
N HIS A 278 0.90 40.49 -9.60
CA HIS A 278 0.86 40.33 -8.16
C HIS A 278 2.17 40.79 -7.49
N ASP A 279 3.32 40.36 -8.01
CA ASP A 279 4.65 40.78 -7.57
C ASP A 279 4.84 42.31 -7.72
N TRP A 280 4.43 42.87 -8.87
CA TRP A 280 4.46 44.32 -9.10
C TRP A 280 3.56 45.08 -8.12
N THR A 281 2.34 44.60 -7.87
CA THR A 281 1.39 45.24 -6.94
C THR A 281 2.01 45.36 -5.54
N LEU A 282 2.70 44.32 -5.07
CA LEU A 282 3.42 44.35 -3.81
C LEU A 282 4.58 45.34 -3.82
N ALA A 283 5.39 45.33 -4.88
CA ALA A 283 6.59 46.15 -4.97
C ALA A 283 6.31 47.64 -5.18
N ALA A 284 5.32 47.96 -6.02
CA ALA A 284 5.01 49.33 -6.46
C ALA A 284 3.92 49.98 -5.61
N LEU A 285 2.82 49.28 -5.33
CA LEU A 285 1.66 49.86 -4.63
C LEU A 285 1.72 49.66 -3.12
N ASN A 286 2.20 48.49 -2.66
CA ASN A 286 2.31 48.16 -1.24
C ASN A 286 3.74 48.33 -0.70
N LYS A 287 4.45 49.37 -1.16
CA LYS A 287 5.84 49.66 -0.73
C LYS A 287 5.96 49.89 0.78
N VAL A 288 4.95 50.53 1.37
CA VAL A 288 4.73 50.58 2.82
C VAL A 288 3.49 49.72 3.11
N ILE A 289 3.66 48.73 3.97
CA ILE A 289 2.61 47.77 4.30
C ILE A 289 1.48 48.50 5.01
N ASP A 290 0.25 48.27 4.55
CA ASP A 290 -0.94 48.71 5.27
C ASP A 290 -1.44 47.58 6.16
N GLU A 291 -1.22 47.75 7.47
CA GLU A 291 -1.63 46.78 8.49
C GLU A 291 -3.14 46.50 8.41
N ARG A 292 -3.97 47.47 8.03
CA ARG A 292 -5.43 47.28 7.94
C ARG A 292 -5.80 46.36 6.79
N HIS A 293 -5.13 46.47 5.63
CA HIS A 293 -5.37 45.58 4.50
C HIS A 293 -4.89 44.16 4.79
N TYR A 294 -3.70 44.01 5.38
CA TYR A 294 -3.18 42.70 5.79
C TYR A 294 -4.14 42.00 6.76
N TRP A 295 -4.54 42.70 7.82
CA TRP A 295 -5.41 42.12 8.83
C TRP A 295 -6.83 41.87 8.33
N TYR A 296 -7.34 42.68 7.42
CA TYR A 296 -8.61 42.41 6.75
C TYR A 296 -8.53 41.12 5.91
N ALA A 297 -7.44 40.91 5.15
CA ALA A 297 -7.25 39.67 4.39
C ALA A 297 -7.16 38.44 5.31
N PHE A 298 -6.46 38.57 6.44
CA PHE A 298 -6.40 37.54 7.47
C PHE A 298 -7.79 37.24 8.06
N ASP A 299 -8.56 38.28 8.40
CA ASP A 299 -9.90 38.15 8.94
C ASP A 299 -10.86 37.48 7.93
N CYS A 300 -10.72 37.75 6.63
CA CYS A 300 -11.46 37.06 5.56
C CYS A 300 -11.20 35.55 5.52
N ILE A 301 -9.93 35.16 5.62
CA ILE A 301 -9.53 33.75 5.59
C ILE A 301 -10.03 33.02 6.85
N ALA A 302 -9.80 33.61 8.02
CA ALA A 302 -10.23 33.02 9.29
C ALA A 302 -11.77 32.91 9.37
N ALA A 303 -12.51 33.94 8.96
CA ALA A 303 -13.97 33.93 9.00
C ALA A 303 -14.61 32.96 7.99
N SER A 304 -13.87 32.59 6.93
CA SER A 304 -14.28 31.57 5.96
C SER A 304 -14.02 30.13 6.45
N ALA A 305 -13.29 29.96 7.56
CA ALA A 305 -12.93 28.68 8.17
C ALA A 305 -13.60 28.50 9.55
N LYS A 306 -14.95 28.58 9.61
CA LYS A 306 -15.72 28.57 10.87
C LYS A 306 -15.64 27.24 11.64
N GLU A 307 -15.82 27.33 12.96
CA GLU A 307 -15.69 26.24 13.95
C GLU A 307 -16.63 25.05 13.77
N ASP A 308 -17.80 25.21 13.15
CA ASP A 308 -18.73 24.10 12.91
C ASP A 308 -18.21 23.12 11.83
N ASP A 309 -17.21 23.53 11.04
CA ASP A 309 -16.63 22.75 9.92
C ASP A 309 -15.30 22.06 10.27
N VAL A 310 -14.86 22.04 11.54
CA VAL A 310 -13.54 21.47 11.94
C VAL A 310 -13.34 20.01 11.47
N HIS A 311 -14.43 19.25 11.35
CA HIS A 311 -14.42 17.88 10.84
C HIS A 311 -14.35 17.76 9.32
N PHE A 312 -14.54 18.85 8.58
CA PHE A 312 -14.52 18.95 7.12
C PHE A 312 -13.39 19.85 6.60
N LEU A 313 -12.53 20.40 7.48
CA LEU A 313 -11.39 21.23 7.06
C LEU A 313 -10.32 20.46 6.28
N ASP A 314 -10.36 19.13 6.30
CA ASP A 314 -9.59 18.23 5.43
C ASP A 314 -10.23 18.06 4.03
N HIS A 315 -11.47 18.50 3.85
CA HIS A 315 -12.17 18.46 2.58
C HIS A 315 -11.49 19.38 1.56
N VAL A 316 -11.41 18.91 0.32
CA VAL A 316 -10.78 19.61 -0.81
C VAL A 316 -11.38 20.99 -1.08
N TYR A 317 -12.63 21.21 -0.70
CA TYR A 317 -13.29 22.53 -0.76
C TYR A 317 -12.46 23.65 -0.11
N PHE A 318 -11.70 23.35 0.95
CA PHE A 318 -10.89 24.31 1.67
C PHE A 318 -9.47 24.49 1.10
N ALA A 319 -9.08 23.74 0.05
CA ALA A 319 -7.77 23.87 -0.59
C ALA A 319 -7.55 25.27 -1.18
N ARG A 320 -8.58 25.83 -1.84
CA ARG A 320 -8.55 27.23 -2.33
C ARG A 320 -8.34 28.25 -1.21
N LEU A 321 -8.95 28.00 -0.05
CA LEU A 321 -8.82 28.89 1.12
C LEU A 321 -7.43 28.77 1.76
N ALA A 322 -6.89 27.54 1.85
CA ALA A 322 -5.56 27.28 2.38
C ALA A 322 -4.46 27.93 1.53
N ALA A 323 -4.62 28.02 0.20
CA ALA A 323 -3.67 28.74 -0.64
C ALA A 323 -3.53 30.22 -0.24
N HIS A 324 -4.63 30.90 0.09
CA HIS A 324 -4.58 32.27 0.61
C HIS A 324 -3.94 32.34 2.00
N ALA A 325 -4.20 31.35 2.87
CA ALA A 325 -3.57 31.27 4.20
C ALA A 325 -2.05 31.07 4.12
N VAL A 326 -1.58 30.15 3.26
CA VAL A 326 -0.15 29.91 3.01
C VAL A 326 0.53 31.18 2.49
N TRP A 327 -0.13 31.88 1.56
CA TRP A 327 0.38 33.14 1.02
C TRP A 327 0.62 34.17 2.13
N LEU A 328 -0.35 34.38 3.03
CA LEU A 328 -0.19 35.33 4.14
C LEU A 328 0.98 34.97 5.06
N VAL A 329 1.26 33.68 5.27
CA VAL A 329 2.37 33.20 6.11
C VAL A 329 3.74 33.42 5.44
N HIS A 330 3.83 33.19 4.13
CA HIS A 330 5.09 33.29 3.39
C HIS A 330 5.38 34.68 2.86
N CYS A 331 4.37 35.54 2.78
CA CYS A 331 4.55 36.92 2.38
C CYS A 331 5.61 37.56 3.29
N ARG A 332 6.53 38.33 2.71
CA ARG A 332 7.62 39.04 3.44
C ARG A 332 7.09 39.87 4.62
N ILE A 333 5.80 40.19 4.58
CA ILE A 333 4.95 40.90 5.54
C ILE A 333 4.75 40.13 6.86
N TYR A 334 4.64 38.80 6.81
CA TYR A 334 4.29 37.96 7.97
C TYR A 334 5.29 38.12 9.13
N ARG A 335 6.58 38.08 8.82
CA ARG A 335 7.66 38.03 9.83
C ARG A 335 7.77 39.30 10.68
N ASP A 336 7.40 40.45 10.12
CA ASP A 336 7.49 41.75 10.80
C ASP A 336 6.26 42.03 11.68
N LEU A 337 5.06 41.63 11.23
CA LEU A 337 3.78 41.78 11.95
C LEU A 337 3.53 40.70 13.02
N LEU A 338 4.30 39.62 13.00
CA LEU A 338 4.23 38.53 13.98
C LEU A 338 4.46 38.95 15.44
N LYS A 339 5.16 40.06 15.67
CA LYS A 339 5.43 40.57 17.03
C LYS A 339 4.20 41.22 17.68
N SER A 340 3.14 41.46 16.91
CA SER A 340 1.98 42.26 17.29
C SER A 340 0.65 41.59 16.94
N ILE A 341 0.56 40.25 17.00
CA ILE A 341 -0.77 39.61 16.97
C ILE A 341 -1.59 40.21 18.13
N ILE A 342 -2.65 40.92 17.78
CA ILE A 342 -3.56 41.57 18.73
C ILE A 342 -4.31 40.46 19.48
N PRO A 343 -4.50 40.56 20.81
CA PRO A 343 -5.25 39.59 21.61
C PRO A 343 -6.54 39.08 20.96
N ASP A 344 -7.30 39.97 20.30
CA ASP A 344 -8.59 39.69 19.67
C ASP A 344 -8.50 38.80 18.40
N ARG A 345 -7.29 38.47 17.93
CA ARG A 345 -7.07 37.65 16.73
C ARG A 345 -6.38 36.31 17.02
N LEU A 346 -6.08 35.99 18.28
CA LEU A 346 -5.41 34.73 18.62
C LEU A 346 -6.26 33.50 18.28
N ASP A 347 -7.57 33.56 18.52
CA ASP A 347 -8.48 32.45 18.21
C ASP A 347 -8.55 32.21 16.68
N LYS A 348 -8.66 33.30 15.90
CA LYS A 348 -8.61 33.27 14.43
C LYS A 348 -7.28 32.72 13.90
N ALA A 349 -6.16 33.03 14.55
CA ALA A 349 -4.85 32.48 14.21
C ALA A 349 -4.74 30.99 14.49
N SER A 350 -5.29 30.52 15.62
CA SER A 350 -5.38 29.10 15.95
C SER A 350 -6.21 28.32 14.93
N GLN A 351 -7.35 28.88 14.51
CA GLN A 351 -8.21 28.31 13.46
C GLN A 351 -7.50 28.25 12.10
N THR A 352 -6.80 29.32 11.73
CA THR A 352 -6.03 29.36 10.47
C THR A 352 -4.89 28.35 10.48
N ALA A 353 -4.20 28.17 11.61
CA ALA A 353 -3.18 27.14 11.76
C ALA A 353 -3.75 25.73 11.65
N LEU A 354 -4.97 25.51 12.18
CA LEU A 354 -5.67 24.23 12.06
C LEU A 354 -6.07 23.93 10.62
N LEU A 355 -6.61 24.91 9.88
CA LEU A 355 -6.89 24.80 8.45
C LEU A 355 -5.63 24.39 7.68
N LEU A 356 -4.51 25.09 7.91
CA LEU A 356 -3.24 24.78 7.26
C LEU A 356 -2.76 23.36 7.58
N ALA A 357 -2.84 22.95 8.86
CA ALA A 357 -2.45 21.60 9.28
C ALA A 357 -3.30 20.52 8.60
N LYS A 358 -4.63 20.73 8.52
CA LYS A 358 -5.57 19.80 7.88
C LYS A 358 -5.38 19.70 6.37
N GLN A 359 -4.94 20.78 5.73
CA GLN A 359 -4.62 20.85 4.31
C GLN A 359 -3.16 20.45 4.01
N VAL A 360 -2.48 19.82 4.98
CA VAL A 360 -1.11 19.29 4.86
C VAL A 360 -0.06 20.37 4.56
N GLN A 361 -0.35 21.63 4.89
CA GLN A 361 0.57 22.77 4.80
C GLN A 361 1.38 22.88 6.10
N LEU A 362 2.16 21.83 6.39
CA LEU A 362 2.71 21.57 7.72
C LEU A 362 3.71 22.65 8.19
N THR A 363 4.50 23.21 7.28
CA THR A 363 5.49 24.26 7.58
C THR A 363 4.82 25.59 7.89
N ALA A 364 3.82 25.97 7.11
CA ALA A 364 3.02 27.18 7.34
C ALA A 364 2.25 27.08 8.66
N ALA A 365 1.62 25.93 8.93
CA ALA A 365 0.90 25.66 10.16
C ALA A 365 1.81 25.76 11.40
N GLU A 366 3.05 25.23 11.31
CA GLU A 366 4.03 25.27 12.41
C GLU A 366 4.36 26.73 12.80
N GLN A 367 4.61 27.57 11.81
CA GLN A 367 4.91 28.99 12.03
C GLN A 367 3.75 29.70 12.74
N VAL A 368 2.52 29.51 12.26
CA VAL A 368 1.33 30.14 12.86
C VAL A 368 1.07 29.60 14.27
N TYR A 369 1.22 28.29 14.50
CA TYR A 369 1.02 27.71 15.83
C TYR A 369 2.04 28.21 16.86
N ILE A 370 3.33 28.27 16.50
CA ILE A 370 4.38 28.77 17.40
C ILE A 370 4.08 30.21 17.83
N THR A 371 3.65 31.04 16.88
CA THR A 371 3.40 32.47 17.16
C THR A 371 2.11 32.69 17.93
N THR A 372 1.08 31.89 17.63
CA THR A 372 -0.19 31.91 18.37
C THR A 372 0.03 31.43 19.80
N LEU A 373 0.85 30.39 20.00
CA LEU A 373 1.22 29.88 21.32
C LEU A 373 1.96 30.94 22.14
N ALA A 374 2.96 31.62 21.56
CA ALA A 374 3.67 32.71 22.24
C ALA A 374 2.72 33.86 22.65
N GLY A 375 1.73 34.18 21.80
CA GLY A 375 0.69 35.16 22.10
C GLY A 375 -0.20 34.75 23.28
N TYR A 376 -0.73 33.53 23.28
CA TYR A 376 -1.52 33.01 24.39
C TYR A 376 -0.73 32.88 25.70
N GLU A 377 0.54 32.47 25.63
CA GLU A 377 1.41 32.41 26.81
C GLU A 377 1.60 33.78 27.45
N LYS A 378 1.76 34.83 26.64
CA LYS A 378 1.89 36.22 27.10
C LYS A 378 0.58 36.77 27.68
N LEU A 379 -0.56 36.46 27.06
CA LEU A 379 -1.86 37.03 27.42
C LEU A 379 -2.53 36.29 28.58
N LEU A 380 -2.58 34.96 28.51
CA LEU A 380 -3.37 34.09 29.39
C LEU A 380 -2.48 33.23 30.32
N GLY A 381 -1.18 33.14 30.04
CA GLY A 381 -0.24 32.32 30.78
C GLY A 381 -0.11 30.88 30.23
N SER A 382 0.96 30.21 30.65
CA SER A 382 1.32 28.87 30.16
C SER A 382 0.36 27.74 30.56
N SER A 383 -0.49 27.98 31.57
CA SER A 383 -1.38 26.98 32.14
C SER A 383 -2.85 27.18 31.74
N HIS A 384 -3.17 28.21 30.95
CA HIS A 384 -4.53 28.43 30.50
C HIS A 384 -4.98 27.35 29.50
N THR A 385 -6.27 26.98 29.53
CA THR A 385 -6.82 25.91 28.69
C THR A 385 -6.59 26.14 27.19
N SER A 386 -6.77 27.37 26.69
CA SER A 386 -6.51 27.72 25.27
C SER A 386 -5.03 27.59 24.89
N THR A 387 -4.12 27.96 25.80
CA THR A 387 -2.69 27.76 25.63
C THR A 387 -2.37 26.27 25.52
N LEU A 388 -2.88 25.46 26.45
CA LEU A 388 -2.66 24.01 26.48
C LEU A 388 -3.34 23.27 25.32
N HIS A 389 -4.45 23.79 24.80
CA HIS A 389 -5.09 23.29 23.59
C HIS A 389 -4.21 23.54 22.35
N THR A 390 -3.65 24.75 22.23
CA THR A 390 -2.70 25.10 21.16
C THR A 390 -1.43 24.23 21.22
N VAL A 391 -0.91 23.95 22.43
CA VAL A 391 0.20 23.01 22.64
C VAL A 391 -0.16 21.61 22.11
N ASN A 392 -1.35 21.08 22.41
CA ASN A 392 -1.77 19.78 21.86
C ASN A 392 -1.80 19.75 20.33
N ASN A 393 -2.39 20.77 19.70
CA ASN A 393 -2.49 20.85 18.24
C ASN A 393 -1.10 20.92 17.58
N LEU A 394 -0.15 21.63 18.20
CA LEU A 394 1.25 21.64 17.76
C LEU A 394 1.89 20.25 17.89
N GLY A 395 1.53 19.49 18.94
CA GLY A 395 1.94 18.09 19.10
C GLY A 395 1.40 17.18 17.99
N ASP A 396 0.16 17.37 17.54
CA ASP A 396 -0.41 16.66 16.39
C ASP A 396 0.34 17.01 15.12
N LEU A 397 0.62 18.30 14.90
CA LEU A 397 1.40 18.75 13.76
C LEU A 397 2.80 18.11 13.73
N TYR A 398 3.52 18.07 14.85
CA TYR A 398 4.82 17.42 14.92
C TYR A 398 4.76 15.92 14.67
N ARG A 399 3.70 15.24 15.14
CA ARG A 399 3.47 13.83 14.79
C ARG A 399 3.29 13.67 13.28
N ASP A 400 2.47 14.51 12.67
CA ASP A 400 2.15 14.44 11.25
C ASP A 400 3.37 14.81 10.36
N GLN A 401 4.30 15.62 10.88
CA GLN A 401 5.62 15.88 10.27
C GLN A 401 6.65 14.76 10.50
N GLY A 402 6.36 13.75 11.31
CA GLY A 402 7.32 12.71 11.71
C GLY A 402 8.34 13.13 12.77
N LYS A 403 8.21 14.33 13.35
CA LYS A 403 9.01 14.86 14.48
C LYS A 403 8.51 14.27 15.81
N LEU A 404 8.64 12.94 15.96
CA LEU A 404 8.00 12.18 17.04
C LEU A 404 8.52 12.53 18.44
N ALA A 405 9.76 13.00 18.57
CA ALA A 405 10.34 13.40 19.85
C ALA A 405 9.80 14.76 20.32
N GLU A 406 9.65 15.70 19.40
CA GLU A 406 9.09 17.03 19.60
C GLU A 406 7.59 16.93 19.90
N ALA A 407 6.87 16.05 19.19
CA ALA A 407 5.47 15.73 19.48
C ALA A 407 5.29 15.22 20.92
N GLU A 408 6.15 14.31 21.36
CA GLU A 408 6.12 13.74 22.71
C GLU A 408 6.33 14.81 23.79
N GLN A 409 7.38 15.62 23.67
CA GLN A 409 7.65 16.71 24.61
C GLN A 409 6.48 17.68 24.70
N THR A 410 5.87 17.98 23.55
CA THR A 410 4.76 18.91 23.44
C THR A 410 3.49 18.35 24.10
N TYR A 411 3.15 17.09 23.85
CA TYR A 411 2.00 16.47 24.53
C TYR A 411 2.20 16.28 26.02
N LEU A 412 3.39 15.89 26.48
CA LEU A 412 3.69 15.79 27.91
C LEU A 412 3.53 17.13 28.62
N ARG A 413 4.00 18.21 27.97
CA ARG A 413 3.79 19.59 28.47
C ARG A 413 2.30 19.91 28.61
N ALA A 414 1.50 19.60 27.60
CA ALA A 414 0.05 19.84 27.65
C ALA A 414 -0.65 18.99 28.72
N LEU A 415 -0.25 17.73 28.87
CA LEU A 415 -0.80 16.81 29.86
C LEU A 415 -0.59 17.33 31.28
N VAL A 416 0.67 17.62 31.65
CA VAL A 416 1.02 18.15 32.98
C VAL A 416 0.25 19.44 33.29
N GLY A 417 0.13 20.32 32.30
CA GLY A 417 -0.64 21.56 32.45
C GLY A 417 -2.13 21.30 32.68
N LYS A 418 -2.75 20.40 31.90
CA LYS A 418 -4.18 20.08 31.99
C LYS A 418 -4.53 19.30 33.25
N GLU A 419 -3.69 18.37 33.69
CA GLU A 419 -3.88 17.66 34.95
C GLU A 419 -3.87 18.62 36.14
N LYS A 420 -2.95 19.60 36.14
CA LYS A 420 -2.85 20.60 37.21
C LYS A 420 -4.06 21.52 37.27
N VAL A 421 -4.65 21.88 36.13
CA VAL A 421 -5.72 22.89 36.04
C VAL A 421 -7.12 22.28 36.03
N LEU A 422 -7.30 21.12 35.38
CA LEU A 422 -8.60 20.49 35.14
C LEU A 422 -8.76 19.14 35.87
N GLY A 423 -7.66 18.53 36.30
CA GLY A 423 -7.64 17.19 36.90
C GLY A 423 -7.47 16.06 35.87
N ALA A 424 -6.99 14.90 36.36
CA ALA A 424 -6.66 13.74 35.54
C ALA A 424 -7.85 13.11 34.80
N GLY A 425 -9.05 13.16 35.40
CA GLY A 425 -10.27 12.56 34.83
C GLY A 425 -11.05 13.47 33.87
N HIS A 426 -10.59 14.70 33.64
CA HIS A 426 -11.32 15.67 32.81
C HIS A 426 -11.14 15.37 31.31
N LYS A 427 -12.20 15.51 30.50
CA LYS A 427 -12.25 15.09 29.08
C LYS A 427 -11.04 15.61 28.25
N PRO A 428 -10.73 16.92 28.23
CA PRO A 428 -9.51 17.46 27.62
C PRO A 428 -8.17 16.84 28.06
N THR A 429 -8.08 16.35 29.30
CA THR A 429 -6.90 15.66 29.84
C THR A 429 -6.83 14.25 29.26
N LEU A 430 -7.94 13.51 29.28
CA LEU A 430 -8.06 12.19 28.68
C LEU A 430 -7.79 12.19 27.17
N GLU A 431 -8.26 13.21 26.44
CA GLU A 431 -7.94 13.39 25.01
C GLU A 431 -6.44 13.57 24.76
N THR A 432 -5.72 14.18 25.69
CA THR A 432 -4.25 14.35 25.59
C THR A 432 -3.54 13.02 25.82
N ILE A 433 -4.04 12.21 26.76
CA ILE A 433 -3.56 10.83 27.01
C ILE A 433 -3.79 9.95 25.78
N ASP A 434 -4.95 10.07 25.12
CA ASP A 434 -5.28 9.35 23.89
C ASP A 434 -4.35 9.76 22.71
N ARG A 435 -4.04 11.06 22.56
CA ARG A 435 -3.06 11.55 21.57
C ARG A 435 -1.64 11.00 21.83
N LEU A 436 -1.20 10.97 23.10
CA LEU A 436 0.05 10.30 23.50
C LEU A 436 0.01 8.80 23.20
N GLY A 437 -1.11 8.14 23.45
CA GLY A 437 -1.32 6.72 23.12
C GLY A 437 -1.16 6.43 21.63
N ARG A 438 -1.72 7.29 20.76
CA ARG A 438 -1.48 7.22 19.30
C ARG A 438 -0.01 7.42 18.95
N LEU A 439 0.64 8.48 19.45
CA LEU A 439 2.05 8.77 19.18
C LEU A 439 2.97 7.60 19.58
N TYR A 440 2.70 6.98 20.73
CA TYR A 440 3.49 5.88 21.25
C TYR A 440 3.25 4.55 20.53
N ARG A 441 2.05 4.34 19.99
CA ARG A 441 1.77 3.25 19.03
C ARG A 441 2.58 3.45 17.75
N ASP A 442 2.63 4.67 17.23
CA ASP A 442 3.34 5.00 15.98
C ASP A 442 4.87 4.90 16.13
N ARG A 443 5.40 5.00 17.37
CA ARG A 443 6.84 4.91 17.67
C ARG A 443 7.40 3.50 17.89
N GLY A 444 6.58 2.46 18.03
CA GLY A 444 7.01 1.05 18.16
C GLY A 444 7.97 0.69 19.33
N LEU A 445 8.35 1.65 20.19
CA LEU A 445 9.41 1.55 21.21
C LEU A 445 8.93 1.90 22.64
N MET A 446 7.64 2.15 22.84
CA MET A 446 7.14 2.90 24.00
C MET A 446 6.18 2.16 24.94
N HIS A 447 5.89 0.88 24.74
CA HIS A 447 5.08 0.18 25.72
C HIS A 447 5.83 -0.05 27.05
N GLU A 448 7.16 -0.22 27.05
CA GLU A 448 7.96 -0.39 28.28
C GLU A 448 8.12 0.90 29.10
N ARG A 449 8.34 2.05 28.44
CA ARG A 449 8.48 3.35 29.14
C ARG A 449 7.15 3.88 29.64
N ALA A 450 6.07 3.71 28.85
CA ALA A 450 4.72 4.03 29.29
C ALA A 450 4.26 3.12 30.44
N LEU A 451 4.67 1.85 30.42
CA LEU A 451 4.45 0.92 31.53
C LEU A 451 5.16 1.41 32.80
N ALA A 452 6.46 1.73 32.74
CA ALA A 452 7.22 2.21 33.89
C ALA A 452 6.63 3.49 34.52
N GLY A 453 6.09 4.41 33.70
CA GLY A 453 5.38 5.59 34.19
C GLY A 453 4.07 5.22 34.90
N LYS A 454 3.23 4.39 34.28
CA LYS A 454 1.94 3.96 34.86
C LYS A 454 2.09 3.12 36.12
N GLU A 455 3.10 2.26 36.19
CA GLU A 455 3.42 1.47 37.39
C GLU A 455 3.76 2.36 38.57
N LYS A 456 4.48 3.46 38.34
CA LYS A 456 4.87 4.42 39.37
C LYS A 456 3.70 5.26 39.88
N GLU A 457 2.76 5.62 39.02
CA GLU A 457 1.67 6.55 39.34
C GLU A 457 0.37 5.88 39.76
N LEU A 458 0.00 4.78 39.11
CA LEU A 458 -1.28 4.08 39.31
C LEU A 458 -1.11 2.77 40.08
N GLY A 459 0.12 2.26 40.19
CA GLY A 459 0.43 0.97 40.76
C GLY A 459 0.38 -0.18 39.73
N LEU A 460 0.94 -1.31 40.14
CA LEU A 460 1.17 -2.48 39.28
C LEU A 460 -0.14 -3.16 38.82
N ASP A 461 -1.17 -3.14 39.67
CA ASP A 461 -2.43 -3.89 39.47
C ASP A 461 -3.59 -3.02 38.99
N HIS A 462 -3.34 -1.75 38.68
CA HIS A 462 -4.38 -0.86 38.15
C HIS A 462 -4.76 -1.27 36.72
N THR A 463 -6.06 -1.25 36.41
CA THR A 463 -6.61 -1.79 35.16
C THR A 463 -5.97 -1.18 33.91
N SER A 464 -5.72 0.13 33.92
CA SER A 464 -5.05 0.82 32.81
C SER A 464 -3.55 0.51 32.67
N THR A 465 -2.89 0.12 33.76
CA THR A 465 -1.51 -0.39 33.77
C THR A 465 -1.51 -1.78 33.12
N LEU A 466 -2.43 -2.66 33.54
CA LEU A 466 -2.58 -4.02 33.03
C LEU A 466 -2.97 -4.07 31.55
N ASP A 467 -3.82 -3.15 31.08
CA ASP A 467 -4.11 -3.00 29.64
C ASP A 467 -2.86 -2.63 28.84
N THR A 468 -1.97 -1.82 29.42
CA THR A 468 -0.69 -1.44 28.81
C THR A 468 0.27 -2.63 28.75
N VAL A 469 0.32 -3.45 29.80
CA VAL A 469 1.07 -4.71 29.82
C VAL A 469 0.54 -5.69 28.75
N ASN A 470 -0.78 -5.82 28.60
CA ASN A 470 -1.38 -6.67 27.56
C ASN A 470 -1.00 -6.17 26.15
N ASN A 471 -1.07 -4.86 25.90
CA ASN A 471 -0.72 -4.31 24.59
C ASN A 471 0.78 -4.45 24.29
N LEU A 472 1.65 -4.37 25.31
CA LEU A 472 3.08 -4.70 25.19
C LEU A 472 3.28 -6.17 24.77
N GLY A 473 2.50 -7.09 25.34
CA GLY A 473 2.52 -8.50 24.95
C GLY A 473 2.14 -8.71 23.47
N VAL A 474 1.13 -8.00 22.98
CA VAL A 474 0.74 -8.04 21.55
C VAL A 474 1.88 -7.53 20.67
N LEU A 475 2.48 -6.40 21.02
CA LEU A 475 3.60 -5.84 20.27
C LEU A 475 4.81 -6.79 20.22
N TYR A 476 5.16 -7.43 21.34
CA TYR A 476 6.25 -8.40 21.37
C TYR A 476 5.98 -9.64 20.55
N ARG A 477 4.74 -10.14 20.56
CA ARG A 477 4.33 -11.22 19.67
C ARG A 477 4.47 -10.82 18.19
N ASP A 478 4.02 -9.62 17.84
CA ASP A 478 4.07 -9.11 16.47
C ASP A 478 5.52 -8.87 15.99
N GLN A 479 6.45 -8.56 16.91
CA GLN A 479 7.90 -8.47 16.69
C GLN A 479 8.62 -9.82 16.69
N GLY A 480 7.93 -10.94 16.97
CA GLY A 480 8.53 -12.28 17.07
C GLY A 480 9.28 -12.56 18.38
N LYS A 481 9.20 -11.66 19.37
CA LYS A 481 9.76 -11.82 20.72
C LYS A 481 8.79 -12.61 21.61
N LEU A 482 8.62 -13.89 21.27
CA LEU A 482 7.53 -14.71 21.81
C LEU A 482 7.66 -14.98 23.32
N ALA A 483 8.88 -15.03 23.86
CA ALA A 483 9.12 -15.24 25.29
C ALA A 483 8.76 -14.01 26.14
N GLU A 484 9.13 -12.83 25.67
CA GLU A 484 8.80 -11.55 26.28
C GLU A 484 7.29 -11.27 26.19
N ALA A 485 6.67 -11.65 25.07
CA ALA A 485 5.21 -11.63 24.92
C ALA A 485 4.51 -12.54 25.94
N GLU A 486 5.02 -13.76 26.15
CA GLU A 486 4.48 -14.72 27.13
C GLU A 486 4.52 -14.13 28.54
N GLN A 487 5.65 -13.54 28.93
CA GLN A 487 5.81 -12.90 30.23
C GLN A 487 4.81 -11.75 30.43
N MET A 488 4.63 -10.90 29.42
CA MET A 488 3.71 -9.76 29.51
C MET A 488 2.25 -10.22 29.59
N PHE A 489 1.83 -11.19 28.77
CA PHE A 489 0.45 -11.69 28.85
C PHE A 489 0.16 -12.43 30.17
N GLN A 490 1.10 -13.24 30.68
CA GLN A 490 0.92 -13.91 31.97
C GLN A 490 0.81 -12.91 33.12
N ARG A 491 1.62 -11.85 33.09
CA ARG A 491 1.57 -10.76 34.08
C ARG A 491 0.25 -10.01 34.01
N ALA A 492 -0.18 -9.61 32.81
CA ALA A 492 -1.45 -8.91 32.62
C ALA A 492 -2.63 -9.78 33.07
N LEU A 493 -2.58 -11.09 32.80
CA LEU A 493 -3.62 -12.04 33.19
C LEU A 493 -3.72 -12.14 34.71
N ALA A 494 -2.60 -12.37 35.41
CA ALA A 494 -2.60 -12.49 36.86
C ALA A 494 -3.13 -11.23 37.55
N GLY A 495 -2.76 -10.04 37.07
CA GLY A 495 -3.26 -8.78 37.59
C GLY A 495 -4.76 -8.58 37.34
N ASN A 496 -5.23 -8.85 36.11
CA ASN A 496 -6.65 -8.67 35.78
C ASN A 496 -7.54 -9.70 36.47
N GLU A 497 -7.07 -10.92 36.71
CA GLU A 497 -7.79 -11.92 37.50
C GLU A 497 -7.94 -11.49 38.97
N GLY A 498 -6.91 -10.87 39.55
CA GLY A 498 -6.97 -10.32 40.90
C GLY A 498 -7.86 -9.08 41.02
N ALA A 499 -7.82 -8.17 40.03
CA ALA A 499 -8.51 -6.89 40.09
C ALA A 499 -9.97 -6.93 39.63
N LEU A 500 -10.27 -7.68 38.56
CA LEU A 500 -11.58 -7.70 37.89
C LEU A 500 -12.26 -9.08 37.95
N GLY A 501 -11.53 -10.12 38.34
CA GLY A 501 -11.98 -11.50 38.30
C GLY A 501 -11.68 -12.23 36.98
N PRO A 502 -11.74 -13.57 36.99
CA PRO A 502 -11.40 -14.42 35.84
C PRO A 502 -12.36 -14.26 34.65
N ASP A 503 -13.61 -13.86 34.90
CA ASP A 503 -14.69 -13.85 33.91
C ASP A 503 -14.90 -12.47 33.28
N HIS A 504 -14.14 -11.46 33.69
CA HIS A 504 -14.29 -10.09 33.18
C HIS A 504 -13.80 -9.98 31.71
N PRO A 505 -14.48 -9.23 30.82
CA PRO A 505 -14.13 -9.13 29.40
C PRO A 505 -12.65 -8.78 29.13
N SER A 506 -12.08 -7.87 29.93
CA SER A 506 -10.65 -7.50 29.82
C SER A 506 -9.71 -8.65 30.21
N THR A 507 -10.10 -9.51 31.14
CA THR A 507 -9.36 -10.72 31.53
C THR A 507 -9.43 -11.75 30.40
N LEU A 508 -10.62 -12.01 29.86
CA LEU A 508 -10.83 -12.94 28.75
C LEU A 508 -10.09 -12.52 27.47
N LYS A 509 -9.98 -11.21 27.21
CA LYS A 509 -9.18 -10.66 26.11
C LYS A 509 -7.71 -11.06 26.22
N ILE A 510 -7.14 -11.01 27.42
CA ILE A 510 -5.75 -11.43 27.67
C ILE A 510 -5.62 -12.94 27.47
N VAL A 511 -6.56 -13.73 28.01
CA VAL A 511 -6.56 -15.19 27.82
C VAL A 511 -6.61 -15.57 26.33
N ASN A 512 -7.41 -14.86 25.52
CA ASN A 512 -7.46 -15.07 24.07
C ASN A 512 -6.13 -14.71 23.38
N ASN A 513 -5.50 -13.60 23.77
CA ASN A 513 -4.19 -13.21 23.25
C ASN A 513 -3.08 -14.23 23.62
N LEU A 514 -3.16 -14.81 24.81
CA LEU A 514 -2.29 -15.87 25.30
C LEU A 514 -2.51 -17.18 24.52
N GLY A 515 -3.77 -17.48 24.15
CA GLY A 515 -4.10 -18.57 23.23
C GLY A 515 -3.50 -18.39 21.84
N LEU A 516 -3.56 -17.17 21.29
CA LEU A 516 -2.92 -16.84 20.01
C LEU A 516 -1.41 -17.00 20.11
N LEU A 517 -0.78 -16.48 21.16
CA LEU A 517 0.66 -16.63 21.39
C LEU A 517 1.08 -18.10 21.49
N TYR A 518 0.33 -18.93 22.22
CA TYR A 518 0.63 -20.36 22.31
C TYR A 518 0.40 -21.10 20.99
N SER A 519 -0.51 -20.63 20.15
CA SER A 519 -0.66 -21.11 18.78
C SER A 519 0.58 -20.78 17.94
N ASP A 520 1.10 -19.54 18.05
CA ASP A 520 2.33 -19.10 17.38
C ASP A 520 3.55 -19.89 17.87
N LEU A 521 3.57 -20.28 19.15
CA LEU A 521 4.60 -21.13 19.76
C LEU A 521 4.44 -22.63 19.46
N SER A 522 3.42 -23.04 18.68
CA SER A 522 3.05 -24.45 18.47
C SER A 522 2.77 -25.24 19.76
N LYS A 523 2.51 -24.56 20.88
CA LYS A 523 2.05 -25.13 22.16
C LYS A 523 0.54 -25.37 22.09
N LEU A 524 0.13 -26.28 21.20
CA LEU A 524 -1.28 -26.45 20.82
C LEU A 524 -2.18 -26.88 21.99
N THR A 525 -1.63 -27.60 22.97
CA THR A 525 -2.36 -28.04 24.16
C THR A 525 -2.71 -26.87 25.07
N GLU A 526 -1.74 -25.98 25.29
CA GLU A 526 -1.82 -24.78 26.10
C GLU A 526 -2.65 -23.70 25.39
N ALA A 527 -2.49 -23.56 24.07
CA ALA A 527 -3.34 -22.71 23.24
C ALA A 527 -4.80 -23.13 23.36
N LYS A 528 -5.07 -24.43 23.21
CA LYS A 528 -6.41 -25.01 23.40
C LYS A 528 -6.92 -24.75 24.82
N GLN A 529 -6.09 -24.90 25.84
CA GLN A 529 -6.48 -24.59 27.23
C GLN A 529 -6.82 -23.12 27.44
N MET A 530 -6.02 -22.18 26.90
CA MET A 530 -6.30 -20.76 27.00
C MET A 530 -7.57 -20.39 26.24
N TYR A 531 -7.74 -20.86 25.00
CA TYR A 531 -9.00 -20.66 24.29
C TYR A 531 -10.19 -21.23 25.07
N MET A 532 -10.09 -22.46 25.60
CA MET A 532 -11.13 -23.02 26.47
C MET A 532 -11.40 -22.14 27.70
N ARG A 533 -10.37 -21.59 28.33
CA ARG A 533 -10.48 -20.76 29.53
C ARG A 533 -11.10 -19.38 29.25
N ALA A 534 -10.76 -18.77 28.11
CA ALA A 534 -11.41 -17.54 27.62
C ALA A 534 -12.92 -17.74 27.39
N LEU A 535 -13.38 -18.99 27.28
CA LEU A 535 -14.76 -19.38 27.02
C LEU A 535 -15.47 -19.98 28.26
N THR A 536 -14.78 -20.61 29.21
CA THR A 536 -15.39 -21.20 30.43
C THR A 536 -15.84 -20.18 31.48
N GLY A 537 -15.41 -18.92 31.40
CA GLY A 537 -15.93 -17.85 32.26
C GLY A 537 -17.41 -17.50 32.01
N TYR A 538 -18.07 -18.19 31.07
CA TYR A 538 -19.50 -18.03 30.78
C TYR A 538 -20.37 -19.29 30.90
N ASN A 539 -19.85 -20.45 31.35
CA ASN A 539 -20.62 -21.52 32.06
C ASN A 539 -19.82 -22.82 32.28
N GLN A 540 -20.24 -23.53 33.32
CA GLN A 540 -19.65 -24.76 33.90
C GLN A 540 -19.56 -25.95 32.92
N GLY A 541 -18.37 -26.55 32.84
CA GLY A 541 -18.17 -28.00 32.91
C GLY A 541 -18.66 -28.87 31.74
N LYS A 542 -17.84 -28.99 30.69
CA LYS A 542 -17.40 -30.23 29.98
C LYS A 542 -16.76 -29.83 28.65
N LEU A 543 -15.60 -30.40 28.34
CA LEU A 543 -14.87 -30.18 27.08
C LEU A 543 -15.72 -30.54 25.85
N PRO A 544 -15.94 -29.60 24.91
CA PRO A 544 -16.36 -29.92 23.55
C PRO A 544 -15.24 -29.63 22.53
N GLU A 545 -15.38 -30.19 21.33
CA GLU A 545 -14.50 -29.96 20.18
C GLU A 545 -14.44 -28.46 19.82
N MET A 546 -13.29 -27.93 19.36
CA MET A 546 -13.12 -26.48 19.06
C MET A 546 -14.24 -25.89 18.17
N GLU A 547 -14.82 -26.69 17.27
CA GLU A 547 -15.97 -26.30 16.46
C GLU A 547 -17.20 -25.92 17.30
N GLN A 548 -17.57 -26.72 18.31
CA GLN A 548 -18.70 -26.41 19.19
C GLN A 548 -18.46 -25.15 20.02
N VAL A 549 -17.21 -24.88 20.39
CA VAL A 549 -16.82 -23.72 21.19
C VAL A 549 -16.97 -22.42 20.39
N PHE A 550 -16.48 -22.37 19.14
CA PHE A 550 -16.70 -21.21 18.26
C PHE A 550 -18.18 -21.02 17.90
N LEU A 551 -18.93 -22.11 17.72
CA LEU A 551 -20.37 -22.04 17.46
C LEU A 551 -21.16 -21.48 18.65
N GLN A 552 -20.80 -21.86 19.89
CA GLN A 552 -21.41 -21.31 21.10
C GLN A 552 -21.06 -19.82 21.29
N ALA A 553 -19.80 -19.44 21.04
CA ALA A 553 -19.35 -18.04 21.09
C ALA A 553 -20.09 -17.18 20.08
N LEU A 554 -20.27 -17.68 18.85
CA LEU A 554 -21.02 -17.01 17.80
C LEU A 554 -22.47 -16.76 18.21
N VAL A 555 -23.16 -17.77 18.74
CA VAL A 555 -24.54 -17.62 19.24
C VAL A 555 -24.62 -16.60 20.38
N GLY A 556 -23.64 -16.60 21.29
CA GLY A 556 -23.55 -15.64 22.38
C GLY A 556 -23.37 -14.20 21.88
N TYR A 557 -22.41 -13.98 20.98
CA TYR A 557 -22.13 -12.66 20.41
C TYR A 557 -23.29 -12.15 19.54
N GLU A 558 -23.91 -13.01 18.73
CA GLU A 558 -25.10 -12.64 17.97
C GLU A 558 -26.25 -12.19 18.87
N LYS A 559 -26.43 -12.83 20.03
CA LYS A 559 -27.48 -12.50 20.98
C LYS A 559 -27.21 -11.19 21.75
N VAL A 560 -25.96 -10.95 22.15
CA VAL A 560 -25.59 -9.82 23.03
C VAL A 560 -25.23 -8.57 22.24
N LEU A 561 -24.46 -8.72 21.16
CA LEU A 561 -23.89 -7.61 20.38
C LEU A 561 -24.57 -7.46 19.01
N GLY A 562 -25.26 -8.49 18.54
CA GLY A 562 -25.89 -8.53 17.23
C GLY A 562 -25.01 -9.20 16.17
N PRO A 563 -25.61 -9.63 15.04
CA PRO A 563 -24.93 -10.36 13.97
C PRO A 563 -23.91 -9.52 13.19
N ASP A 564 -24.13 -8.20 13.13
CA ASP A 564 -23.29 -7.25 12.37
C ASP A 564 -22.22 -6.59 13.26
N HIS A 565 -22.09 -6.97 14.53
CA HIS A 565 -21.04 -6.42 15.39
C HIS A 565 -19.65 -6.96 15.00
N ILE A 566 -18.62 -6.11 15.09
CA ILE A 566 -17.29 -6.46 14.57
C ILE A 566 -16.67 -7.72 15.21
N TRP A 567 -16.84 -7.91 16.52
CA TRP A 567 -16.38 -9.12 17.21
C TRP A 567 -17.16 -10.38 16.81
N THR A 568 -18.45 -10.24 16.47
CA THR A 568 -19.24 -11.33 15.92
C THR A 568 -18.65 -11.75 14.57
N LEU A 569 -18.36 -10.78 13.70
CA LEU A 569 -17.79 -11.01 12.37
C LEU A 569 -16.35 -11.55 12.40
N ASP A 570 -15.53 -11.13 13.37
CA ASP A 570 -14.20 -11.73 13.60
C ASP A 570 -14.31 -13.18 14.04
N THR A 571 -15.30 -13.50 14.89
CA THR A 571 -15.59 -14.88 15.31
C THR A 571 -16.03 -15.74 14.11
N VAL A 572 -16.85 -15.18 13.22
CA VAL A 572 -17.25 -15.84 11.96
C VAL A 572 -16.02 -16.10 11.07
N ASN A 573 -15.13 -15.12 10.89
CA ASN A 573 -13.90 -15.30 10.11
C ASN A 573 -13.00 -16.40 10.72
N ASN A 574 -12.83 -16.42 12.05
CA ASN A 574 -12.04 -17.43 12.73
C ASN A 574 -12.66 -18.83 12.61
N LEU A 575 -13.99 -18.94 12.63
CA LEU A 575 -14.69 -20.19 12.35
C LEU A 575 -14.46 -20.64 10.90
N GLY A 576 -14.38 -19.69 9.95
CA GLY A 576 -13.97 -19.94 8.58
C GLY A 576 -12.56 -20.56 8.49
N ASN A 577 -11.58 -19.98 9.20
CA ASN A 577 -10.22 -20.52 9.30
C ASN A 577 -10.18 -21.92 9.93
N LEU A 578 -10.98 -22.16 10.97
CA LEU A 578 -11.07 -23.48 11.59
C LEU A 578 -11.61 -24.54 10.62
N TYR A 579 -12.68 -24.22 9.89
CA TYR A 579 -13.22 -25.11 8.88
C TYR A 579 -12.26 -25.35 7.72
N TYR A 580 -11.50 -24.32 7.32
CA TYR A 580 -10.43 -24.44 6.33
C TYR A 580 -9.38 -25.47 6.79
N ALA A 581 -8.86 -25.32 8.02
CA ALA A 581 -7.87 -26.22 8.59
C ALA A 581 -8.37 -27.67 8.76
N GLN A 582 -9.68 -27.87 8.94
CA GLN A 582 -10.31 -29.19 9.01
C GLN A 582 -10.63 -29.79 7.62
N GLY A 583 -10.38 -29.08 6.52
CA GLY A 583 -10.76 -29.51 5.17
C GLY A 583 -12.27 -29.42 4.89
N LYS A 584 -13.06 -28.76 5.75
CA LYS A 584 -14.50 -28.53 5.56
C LYS A 584 -14.73 -27.31 4.67
N TRP A 585 -14.30 -27.40 3.42
CA TRP A 585 -14.19 -26.26 2.50
C TRP A 585 -15.51 -25.49 2.31
N THR A 586 -16.64 -26.19 2.13
CA THR A 586 -17.95 -25.54 1.94
C THR A 586 -18.39 -24.72 3.16
N LYS A 587 -18.17 -25.24 4.38
CA LYS A 587 -18.49 -24.50 5.61
C LYS A 587 -17.55 -23.30 5.80
N SER A 588 -16.27 -23.46 5.44
CA SER A 588 -15.29 -22.38 5.46
C SER A 588 -15.70 -21.22 4.54
N GLU A 589 -16.09 -21.54 3.30
CA GLU A 589 -16.55 -20.56 2.31
C GLU A 589 -17.75 -19.77 2.82
N GLN A 590 -18.76 -20.46 3.38
CA GLN A 590 -19.94 -19.83 3.96
C GLN A 590 -19.59 -18.83 5.07
N MET A 591 -18.65 -19.20 5.95
CA MET A 591 -18.23 -18.32 7.04
C MET A 591 -17.44 -17.12 6.52
N PHE A 592 -16.48 -17.31 5.60
CA PHE A 592 -15.72 -16.18 5.05
C PHE A 592 -16.61 -15.21 4.27
N LEU A 593 -17.51 -15.70 3.41
CA LEU A 593 -18.44 -14.84 2.68
C LEU A 593 -19.35 -14.06 3.64
N ARG A 594 -19.83 -14.70 4.71
CA ARG A 594 -20.62 -14.04 5.75
C ARG A 594 -19.82 -12.95 6.46
N ALA A 595 -18.57 -13.23 6.85
CA ALA A 595 -17.70 -12.27 7.50
C ALA A 595 -17.35 -11.09 6.58
N MET A 596 -17.10 -11.35 5.30
CA MET A 596 -16.79 -10.33 4.29
C MET A 596 -17.97 -9.37 4.12
N VAL A 597 -19.16 -9.88 3.77
CA VAL A 597 -20.36 -9.06 3.54
C VAL A 597 -20.75 -8.27 4.80
N GLY A 598 -20.65 -8.88 5.98
CA GLY A 598 -20.91 -8.17 7.24
C GLY A 598 -19.91 -7.06 7.51
N LYS A 599 -18.61 -7.31 7.27
CA LYS A 599 -17.56 -6.31 7.49
C LYS A 599 -17.64 -5.17 6.46
N GLU A 600 -17.94 -5.46 5.21
CA GLU A 600 -18.18 -4.44 4.17
C GLU A 600 -19.34 -3.52 4.54
N ARG A 601 -20.43 -4.08 5.08
CA ARG A 601 -21.59 -3.30 5.51
C ARG A 601 -21.27 -2.37 6.69
N VAL A 602 -20.47 -2.83 7.65
CA VAL A 602 -20.24 -2.14 8.93
C VAL A 602 -19.07 -1.16 8.84
N LEU A 603 -18.02 -1.51 8.10
CA LEU A 603 -16.76 -0.76 8.03
C LEU A 603 -16.50 -0.12 6.66
N GLY A 604 -17.33 -0.42 5.67
CA GLY A 604 -17.11 -0.04 4.28
C GLY A 604 -16.20 -1.03 3.53
N THR A 605 -16.29 -1.01 2.20
CA THR A 605 -15.57 -1.93 1.29
C THR A 605 -14.05 -1.74 1.28
N SER A 606 -13.58 -0.61 1.81
CA SER A 606 -12.17 -0.21 1.76
C SER A 606 -11.40 -0.50 3.06
N HIS A 607 -12.03 -1.16 4.02
CA HIS A 607 -11.41 -1.43 5.32
C HIS A 607 -10.47 -2.64 5.27
N THR A 608 -9.32 -2.55 5.95
CA THR A 608 -8.27 -3.59 5.96
C THR A 608 -8.76 -4.97 6.38
N SER A 609 -9.67 -5.02 7.35
CA SER A 609 -10.28 -6.27 7.82
C SER A 609 -11.16 -6.97 6.78
N VAL A 610 -11.69 -6.26 5.78
CA VAL A 610 -12.37 -6.86 4.63
C VAL A 610 -11.33 -7.56 3.76
N PHE A 611 -10.23 -6.89 3.41
CA PHE A 611 -9.17 -7.45 2.59
C PHE A 611 -8.48 -8.67 3.23
N GLN A 612 -8.41 -8.73 4.57
CA GLN A 612 -7.97 -9.94 5.27
C GLN A 612 -8.88 -11.14 5.01
N VAL A 613 -10.20 -10.95 5.06
CA VAL A 613 -11.16 -12.03 4.76
C VAL A 613 -11.09 -12.42 3.28
N VAL A 614 -10.92 -11.44 2.38
CA VAL A 614 -10.73 -11.69 0.95
C VAL A 614 -9.44 -12.48 0.69
N ASN A 615 -8.33 -12.18 1.36
CA ASN A 615 -7.11 -12.99 1.29
C ASN A 615 -7.36 -14.43 1.76
N ASN A 616 -8.09 -14.63 2.86
CA ASN A 616 -8.42 -15.97 3.36
C ASN A 616 -9.32 -16.75 2.37
N LEU A 617 -10.23 -16.07 1.65
CA LEU A 617 -10.98 -16.66 0.53
C LEU A 617 -10.05 -17.07 -0.61
N GLY A 618 -9.01 -16.28 -0.89
CA GLY A 618 -7.94 -16.64 -1.82
C GLY A 618 -7.24 -17.94 -1.43
N ASP A 619 -6.85 -18.10 -0.16
CA ASP A 619 -6.23 -19.32 0.36
C ASP A 619 -7.20 -20.52 0.28
N LEU A 620 -8.47 -20.31 0.61
CA LEU A 620 -9.51 -21.33 0.48
C LEU A 620 -9.68 -21.80 -0.97
N TYR A 621 -9.79 -20.88 -1.93
CA TYR A 621 -9.96 -21.24 -3.34
C TYR A 621 -8.72 -21.90 -3.92
N ARG A 622 -7.51 -21.49 -3.51
CA ARG A 622 -6.26 -22.16 -3.88
C ARG A 622 -6.27 -23.61 -3.40
N ALA A 623 -6.64 -23.85 -2.14
CA ALA A 623 -6.75 -25.20 -1.58
C ALA A 623 -7.82 -26.08 -2.26
N GLN A 624 -8.89 -25.48 -2.80
CA GLN A 624 -9.90 -26.18 -3.60
C GLN A 624 -9.44 -26.48 -5.04
N GLY A 625 -8.29 -25.96 -5.48
CA GLY A 625 -7.83 -26.02 -6.88
C GLY A 625 -8.55 -25.03 -7.82
N LYS A 626 -9.35 -24.10 -7.27
CA LYS A 626 -10.02 -23.02 -8.01
C LYS A 626 -9.06 -21.85 -8.19
N LEU A 627 -8.05 -22.05 -9.03
CA LEU A 627 -6.89 -21.14 -9.11
C LEU A 627 -7.27 -19.75 -9.69
N ASP A 628 -8.28 -19.65 -10.54
CA ASP A 628 -8.73 -18.38 -11.12
C ASP A 628 -9.55 -17.54 -10.11
N GLU A 629 -10.41 -18.16 -9.33
CA GLU A 629 -11.09 -17.54 -8.18
C GLU A 629 -10.07 -17.05 -7.15
N ALA A 630 -9.09 -17.89 -6.81
CA ALA A 630 -8.03 -17.54 -5.88
C ALA A 630 -7.25 -16.31 -6.36
N LYS A 631 -6.88 -16.28 -7.66
CA LYS A 631 -6.20 -15.13 -8.26
C LYS A 631 -7.00 -13.84 -8.11
N ARG A 632 -8.31 -13.89 -8.40
CA ARG A 632 -9.20 -12.72 -8.27
C ARG A 632 -9.23 -12.20 -6.84
N MET A 633 -9.39 -13.10 -5.85
CA MET A 633 -9.43 -12.72 -4.44
C MET A 633 -8.10 -12.10 -3.98
N TYR A 634 -6.95 -12.73 -4.29
CA TYR A 634 -5.66 -12.15 -3.90
C TYR A 634 -5.37 -10.81 -4.55
N LEU A 635 -5.68 -10.63 -5.83
CA LEU A 635 -5.48 -9.34 -6.50
C LEU A 635 -6.39 -8.24 -5.92
N GLN A 636 -7.65 -8.57 -5.62
CA GLN A 636 -8.56 -7.64 -4.96
C GLN A 636 -8.04 -7.23 -3.57
N ALA A 637 -7.60 -8.20 -2.76
CA ALA A 637 -7.01 -7.94 -1.46
C ALA A 637 -5.73 -7.11 -1.60
N LEU A 638 -4.86 -7.42 -2.57
CA LEU A 638 -3.59 -6.73 -2.79
C LEU A 638 -3.80 -5.25 -3.12
N VAL A 639 -4.59 -4.95 -4.15
CA VAL A 639 -4.85 -3.58 -4.60
C VAL A 639 -5.49 -2.75 -3.47
N GLY A 640 -6.46 -3.34 -2.78
CA GLY A 640 -7.11 -2.70 -1.64
C GLY A 640 -6.16 -2.41 -0.48
N MET A 641 -5.34 -3.40 -0.11
CA MET A 641 -4.44 -3.31 1.03
C MET A 641 -3.24 -2.39 0.76
N GLU A 642 -2.69 -2.40 -0.46
CA GLU A 642 -1.63 -1.49 -0.89
C GLU A 642 -2.08 -0.03 -0.88
N ARG A 643 -3.31 0.24 -1.32
CA ARG A 643 -3.87 1.60 -1.30
C ARG A 643 -3.99 2.15 0.13
N VAL A 644 -4.34 1.30 1.09
CA VAL A 644 -4.61 1.72 2.48
C VAL A 644 -3.34 1.77 3.33
N LEU A 645 -2.42 0.82 3.15
CA LEU A 645 -1.27 0.63 4.04
C LEU A 645 0.09 0.84 3.36
N GLY A 646 0.11 0.99 2.04
CA GLY A 646 1.32 1.07 1.24
C GLY A 646 1.92 -0.32 0.89
N PRO A 647 2.81 -0.38 -0.11
CA PRO A 647 3.33 -1.64 -0.67
C PRO A 647 4.26 -2.42 0.26
N ASP A 648 4.89 -1.76 1.23
CA ASP A 648 5.86 -2.37 2.14
C ASP A 648 5.22 -2.93 3.42
N HIS A 649 3.90 -2.77 3.61
CA HIS A 649 3.24 -3.24 4.83
C HIS A 649 3.22 -4.77 4.91
N ARG A 650 3.47 -5.35 6.09
CA ARG A 650 3.53 -6.82 6.32
C ARG A 650 2.36 -7.58 5.67
N TRP A 651 1.12 -7.13 5.89
CA TRP A 651 -0.06 -7.79 5.31
C TRP A 651 -0.13 -7.73 3.78
N VAL A 652 0.42 -6.67 3.15
CA VAL A 652 0.56 -6.63 1.69
C VAL A 652 1.55 -7.70 1.25
N LEU A 653 2.69 -7.78 1.93
CA LEU A 653 3.73 -8.76 1.63
C LEU A 653 3.24 -10.20 1.83
N ASP A 654 2.37 -10.45 2.82
CA ASP A 654 1.70 -11.75 3.02
C ASP A 654 0.86 -12.14 1.78
N ILE A 655 0.09 -11.19 1.24
CA ILE A 655 -0.71 -11.39 0.01
C ILE A 655 0.20 -11.63 -1.21
N VAL A 656 1.30 -10.88 -1.34
CA VAL A 656 2.27 -11.07 -2.42
C VAL A 656 2.93 -12.45 -2.34
N ASN A 657 3.31 -12.90 -1.15
CA ASN A 657 3.84 -14.24 -0.94
C ASN A 657 2.80 -15.33 -1.30
N ASN A 658 1.54 -15.11 -0.93
CA ASN A 658 0.44 -16.00 -1.30
C ASN A 658 0.17 -16.05 -2.83
N LEU A 659 0.34 -14.93 -3.54
CA LEU A 659 0.33 -14.90 -5.00
C LEU A 659 1.52 -15.68 -5.60
N GLY A 660 2.69 -15.62 -4.95
CA GLY A 660 3.83 -16.47 -5.30
C GLY A 660 3.50 -17.96 -5.22
N ASN A 661 2.86 -18.38 -4.13
CA ASN A 661 2.37 -19.75 -3.97
C ASN A 661 1.36 -20.12 -5.07
N LEU A 662 0.39 -19.24 -5.35
CA LEU A 662 -0.61 -19.46 -6.39
C LEU A 662 0.03 -19.64 -7.78
N HIS A 663 1.01 -18.81 -8.13
CA HIS A 663 1.70 -18.93 -9.41
C HIS A 663 2.55 -20.20 -9.49
N SER A 664 3.10 -20.65 -8.36
CA SER A 664 3.78 -21.95 -8.25
C SER A 664 2.81 -23.10 -8.53
N ASP A 665 1.61 -23.07 -7.94
CA ASP A 665 0.54 -24.06 -8.16
C ASP A 665 0.04 -24.06 -9.62
N GLN A 666 0.17 -22.94 -10.33
CA GLN A 666 -0.14 -22.80 -11.77
C GLN A 666 1.02 -23.20 -12.68
N GLU A 667 2.14 -23.68 -12.16
CA GLU A 667 3.39 -23.95 -12.88
C GLU A 667 3.97 -22.72 -13.61
N LYS A 668 3.56 -21.50 -13.21
CA LYS A 668 4.08 -20.23 -13.74
C LYS A 668 5.32 -19.82 -12.95
N LEU A 669 6.40 -20.55 -13.18
CA LEU A 669 7.62 -20.48 -12.38
C LEU A 669 8.24 -19.05 -12.37
N ILE A 670 8.15 -18.32 -13.47
CA ILE A 670 8.69 -16.94 -13.59
C ILE A 670 7.85 -15.95 -12.76
N ASP A 671 6.52 -16.01 -12.88
CA ASP A 671 5.61 -15.14 -12.11
C ASP A 671 5.72 -15.41 -10.60
N SER A 672 5.87 -16.69 -10.23
CA SER A 672 6.10 -17.12 -8.85
C SER A 672 7.41 -16.55 -8.30
N GLU A 673 8.51 -16.65 -9.07
CA GLU A 673 9.81 -16.10 -8.70
C GLU A 673 9.72 -14.59 -8.49
N HIS A 674 9.06 -13.87 -9.40
CA HIS A 674 8.86 -12.43 -9.28
C HIS A 674 8.10 -12.05 -8.00
N MET A 675 7.00 -12.75 -7.69
CA MET A 675 6.22 -12.46 -6.48
C MET A 675 6.98 -12.78 -5.20
N TYR A 676 7.68 -13.93 -5.13
CA TYR A 676 8.49 -14.24 -3.95
C TYR A 676 9.66 -13.28 -3.77
N MET A 677 10.34 -12.87 -4.84
CA MET A 677 11.42 -11.88 -4.76
C MET A 677 10.92 -10.53 -4.29
N ARG A 678 9.73 -10.11 -4.75
CA ARG A 678 9.06 -8.90 -4.27
C ARG A 678 8.73 -8.98 -2.77
N ALA A 679 8.11 -10.07 -2.34
CA ALA A 679 7.78 -10.30 -0.93
C ALA A 679 9.05 -10.33 -0.06
N LEU A 680 10.10 -11.03 -0.52
CA LEU A 680 11.38 -11.15 0.17
C LEU A 680 12.03 -9.77 0.37
N ALA A 681 12.14 -8.98 -0.69
CA ALA A 681 12.73 -7.63 -0.60
C ALA A 681 11.95 -6.73 0.38
N GLY A 682 10.61 -6.80 0.35
CA GLY A 682 9.77 -6.07 1.29
C GLY A 682 9.93 -6.55 2.74
N TYR A 683 9.94 -7.86 2.99
CA TYR A 683 10.09 -8.40 4.34
C TYR A 683 11.48 -8.14 4.92
N GLU A 684 12.54 -8.25 4.11
CA GLU A 684 13.90 -7.92 4.52
C GLU A 684 14.02 -6.45 4.93
N LYS A 685 13.40 -5.55 4.16
CA LYS A 685 13.37 -4.12 4.45
C LYS A 685 12.59 -3.77 5.71
N THR A 686 11.46 -4.45 5.95
CA THR A 686 10.49 -4.06 7.00
C THR A 686 10.65 -4.82 8.31
N LEU A 687 10.89 -6.13 8.24
CA LEU A 687 10.96 -7.04 9.39
C LEU A 687 12.37 -7.57 9.64
N GLY A 688 13.27 -7.40 8.68
CA GLY A 688 14.65 -7.88 8.73
C GLY A 688 14.82 -9.31 8.18
N SER A 689 16.08 -9.72 8.00
CA SER A 689 16.44 -10.99 7.37
C SER A 689 16.10 -12.24 8.19
N ASN A 690 15.94 -12.11 9.51
CA ASN A 690 15.74 -13.23 10.43
C ASN A 690 14.28 -13.37 10.90
N ASN A 691 13.36 -12.54 10.39
CA ASN A 691 11.94 -12.70 10.70
C ASN A 691 11.39 -13.99 10.08
N THR A 692 10.48 -14.66 10.78
CA THR A 692 9.89 -15.93 10.33
C THR A 692 9.25 -15.83 8.95
N SER A 693 8.55 -14.72 8.65
CA SER A 693 7.90 -14.51 7.34
C SER A 693 8.95 -14.40 6.22
N THR A 694 10.04 -13.65 6.45
CA THR A 694 11.19 -13.59 5.53
C THR A 694 11.74 -14.99 5.25
N LEU A 695 11.93 -15.78 6.30
CA LEU A 695 12.53 -17.11 6.20
C LEU A 695 11.59 -18.14 5.57
N ASP A 696 10.27 -17.98 5.73
CA ASP A 696 9.27 -18.78 5.03
C ASP A 696 9.28 -18.48 3.52
N THR A 697 9.36 -17.20 3.12
CA THR A 697 9.52 -16.82 1.70
C THR A 697 10.84 -17.36 1.12
N VAL A 698 11.95 -17.30 1.86
CA VAL A 698 13.22 -17.92 1.44
C VAL A 698 13.07 -19.44 1.27
N ASN A 699 12.37 -20.13 2.18
CA ASN A 699 12.09 -21.56 2.03
C ASN A 699 11.24 -21.84 0.77
N ASN A 700 10.24 -21.00 0.48
CA ASN A 700 9.39 -21.15 -0.71
C ASN A 700 10.18 -20.92 -2.02
N LEU A 701 11.12 -19.96 -2.04
CA LEU A 701 12.08 -19.83 -3.14
C LEU A 701 12.95 -21.08 -3.29
N GLY A 702 13.32 -21.73 -2.19
CA GLY A 702 14.03 -23.02 -2.21
C GLY A 702 13.23 -24.11 -2.92
N ILE A 703 11.93 -24.21 -2.63
CA ILE A 703 11.00 -25.14 -3.31
C ILE A 703 10.92 -24.79 -4.80
N LEU A 704 10.68 -23.52 -5.13
CA LEU A 704 10.57 -23.06 -6.51
C LEU A 704 11.83 -23.36 -7.33
N TYR A 705 13.02 -23.10 -6.78
CA TYR A 705 14.27 -23.41 -7.46
C TYR A 705 14.52 -24.91 -7.60
N GLN A 706 14.03 -25.72 -6.67
CA GLN A 706 14.07 -27.18 -6.81
C GLN A 706 13.18 -27.62 -7.97
N ASP A 707 11.97 -27.07 -8.09
CA ASP A 707 11.01 -27.39 -9.15
C ASP A 707 11.52 -26.93 -10.53
N GLN A 708 12.26 -25.82 -10.58
CA GLN A 708 12.98 -25.36 -11.77
C GLN A 708 14.24 -26.22 -12.11
N GLY A 709 14.60 -27.19 -11.28
CA GLY A 709 15.83 -28.00 -11.43
C GLY A 709 17.12 -27.27 -11.06
N LYS A 710 17.04 -26.05 -10.51
CA LYS A 710 18.19 -25.24 -10.07
C LYS A 710 18.64 -25.67 -8.66
N LEU A 711 19.07 -26.93 -8.54
CA LEU A 711 19.31 -27.61 -7.26
C LEU A 711 20.34 -26.90 -6.35
N ALA A 712 21.34 -26.22 -6.91
CA ALA A 712 22.33 -25.48 -6.13
C ALA A 712 21.77 -24.20 -5.49
N GLN A 713 20.90 -23.48 -6.20
CA GLN A 713 20.23 -22.30 -5.67
C GLN A 713 19.18 -22.70 -4.62
N ALA A 714 18.47 -23.80 -4.85
CA ALA A 714 17.59 -24.39 -3.84
C ALA A 714 18.34 -24.73 -2.54
N GLU A 715 19.53 -25.34 -2.64
CA GLU A 715 20.38 -25.66 -1.49
C GLU A 715 20.77 -24.39 -0.71
N GLN A 716 21.16 -23.32 -1.41
CA GLN A 716 21.47 -22.04 -0.77
C GLN A 716 20.27 -21.45 -0.03
N MET A 717 19.09 -21.45 -0.65
CA MET A 717 17.87 -20.90 -0.03
C MET A 717 17.46 -21.71 1.20
N TYR A 718 17.44 -23.04 1.12
CA TYR A 718 17.11 -23.88 2.28
C TYR A 718 18.11 -23.74 3.42
N LEU A 719 19.42 -23.67 3.13
CA LEU A 719 20.43 -23.47 4.17
C LEU A 719 20.26 -22.11 4.84
N ARG A 720 20.00 -21.05 4.07
CA ARG A 720 19.70 -19.72 4.60
C ARG A 720 18.46 -19.72 5.50
N ALA A 721 17.36 -20.31 5.02
CA ALA A 721 16.13 -20.43 5.81
C ALA A 721 16.35 -21.25 7.09
N LEU A 722 17.09 -22.36 7.00
CA LEU A 722 17.38 -23.22 8.15
C LEU A 722 18.19 -22.48 9.21
N THR A 723 19.31 -21.84 8.83
CA THR A 723 20.15 -21.11 9.78
C THR A 723 19.36 -19.98 10.44
N GLY A 724 18.56 -19.23 9.68
CA GLY A 724 17.71 -18.19 10.25
C GLY A 724 16.63 -18.72 11.19
N LYS A 725 15.94 -19.82 10.83
CA LYS A 725 14.87 -20.41 11.65
C LYS A 725 15.41 -21.09 12.91
N GLU A 726 16.60 -21.67 12.85
CA GLU A 726 17.28 -22.20 14.04
C GLU A 726 17.57 -21.11 15.07
N VAL A 727 17.96 -19.91 14.61
CA VAL A 727 18.17 -18.75 15.49
C VAL A 727 16.85 -18.18 16.00
N ALA A 728 15.85 -18.00 15.11
CA ALA A 728 14.61 -17.32 15.46
C ALA A 728 13.64 -18.18 16.28
N LEU A 729 13.50 -19.47 15.95
CA LEU A 729 12.49 -20.38 16.51
C LEU A 729 13.11 -21.54 17.30
N GLY A 730 14.41 -21.77 17.13
CA GLY A 730 15.10 -22.93 17.68
C GLY A 730 15.11 -24.15 16.76
N PRO A 731 16.02 -25.11 17.02
CA PRO A 731 16.27 -26.26 16.14
C PRO A 731 15.17 -27.33 16.15
N CYS A 732 14.30 -27.34 17.16
CA CYS A 732 13.22 -28.32 17.32
C CYS A 732 11.84 -27.76 16.93
N HIS A 733 11.76 -26.51 16.48
CA HIS A 733 10.49 -25.93 16.08
C HIS A 733 9.97 -26.60 14.80
N THR A 734 8.65 -26.78 14.69
CA THR A 734 8.01 -27.50 13.58
C THR A 734 8.37 -26.91 12.22
N SER A 735 8.32 -25.59 12.04
CA SER A 735 8.71 -24.91 10.78
C SER A 735 10.21 -25.05 10.45
N THR A 736 11.10 -25.06 11.45
CA THR A 736 12.52 -25.34 11.26
C THR A 736 12.71 -26.75 10.72
N LEU A 737 12.01 -27.72 11.33
CA LEU A 737 12.08 -29.13 10.95
C LEU A 737 11.45 -29.42 9.58
N ASP A 738 10.46 -28.63 9.14
CA ASP A 738 9.93 -28.72 7.77
C ASP A 738 10.98 -28.28 6.74
N THR A 739 11.76 -27.23 7.05
CA THR A 739 12.90 -26.80 6.22
C THR A 739 13.99 -27.88 6.17
N VAL A 740 14.26 -28.55 7.29
CA VAL A 740 15.19 -29.71 7.32
C VAL A 740 14.67 -30.86 6.46
N ASN A 741 13.37 -31.16 6.50
CA ASN A 741 12.76 -32.19 5.66
C ASN A 741 12.89 -31.83 4.16
N ASN A 742 12.64 -30.57 3.79
CA ASN A 742 12.80 -30.11 2.39
C ASN A 742 14.24 -30.23 1.91
N LEU A 743 15.22 -29.90 2.76
CA LEU A 743 16.63 -30.12 2.47
C LEU A 743 16.97 -31.62 2.30
N GLY A 744 16.31 -32.50 3.08
CA GLY A 744 16.38 -33.95 2.91
C GLY A 744 15.86 -34.42 1.55
N ILE A 745 14.72 -33.87 1.09
CA ILE A 745 14.16 -34.13 -0.25
C ILE A 745 15.14 -33.67 -1.32
N LEU A 746 15.67 -32.46 -1.20
CA LEU A 746 16.65 -31.92 -2.16
C LEU A 746 17.89 -32.82 -2.28
N TYR A 747 18.46 -33.26 -1.15
CA TYR A 747 19.61 -34.17 -1.17
C TYR A 747 19.27 -35.54 -1.74
N ALA A 748 18.07 -36.06 -1.51
CA ALA A 748 17.62 -37.30 -2.13
C ALA A 748 17.54 -37.16 -3.66
N ASN A 749 16.97 -36.06 -4.15
CA ASN A 749 16.88 -35.74 -5.58
C ASN A 749 18.25 -35.55 -6.23
N GLN A 750 19.25 -35.04 -5.49
CA GLN A 750 20.64 -34.95 -5.93
C GLN A 750 21.40 -36.30 -5.86
N GLY A 751 20.78 -37.39 -5.39
CA GLY A 751 21.45 -38.68 -5.16
C GLY A 751 22.40 -38.70 -3.97
N LYS A 752 22.44 -37.65 -3.13
CA LYS A 752 23.26 -37.56 -1.91
C LYS A 752 22.57 -38.29 -0.75
N LEU A 753 22.34 -39.60 -0.91
CA LEU A 753 21.47 -40.40 -0.05
C LEU A 753 21.86 -40.35 1.44
N THR A 754 23.15 -40.34 1.78
CA THR A 754 23.62 -40.25 3.17
C THR A 754 23.29 -38.90 3.84
N ARG A 755 23.37 -37.79 3.09
CA ARG A 755 22.99 -36.46 3.61
C ARG A 755 21.48 -36.35 3.78
N ALA A 756 20.72 -36.90 2.83
CA ALA A 756 19.26 -36.96 2.93
C ALA A 756 18.82 -37.72 4.19
N GLU A 757 19.45 -38.87 4.46
CA GLU A 757 19.19 -39.68 5.66
C GLU A 757 19.45 -38.90 6.95
N GLN A 758 20.58 -38.19 7.03
CA GLN A 758 20.90 -37.34 8.18
C GLN A 758 19.82 -36.27 8.42
N MET A 759 19.35 -35.60 7.35
CA MET A 759 18.31 -34.58 7.46
C MET A 759 16.97 -35.19 7.90
N TYR A 760 16.54 -36.32 7.31
CA TYR A 760 15.30 -36.97 7.71
C TYR A 760 15.33 -37.50 9.14
N LEU A 761 16.42 -38.12 9.59
CA LEU A 761 16.57 -38.58 10.97
C LEU A 761 16.52 -37.42 11.95
N ARG A 762 17.17 -36.30 11.62
CA ARG A 762 17.10 -35.06 12.42
C ARG A 762 15.67 -34.52 12.49
N ALA A 763 14.99 -34.41 11.35
CA ALA A 763 13.62 -33.93 11.26
C ALA A 763 12.66 -34.84 12.05
N LEU A 764 12.84 -36.16 11.94
CA LEU A 764 12.03 -37.15 12.65
C LEU A 764 12.21 -37.06 14.16
N ALA A 765 13.45 -37.07 14.66
CA ALA A 765 13.73 -36.95 16.09
C ALA A 765 13.17 -35.64 16.68
N GLY A 766 13.27 -34.54 15.92
CA GLY A 766 12.67 -33.27 16.31
C GLY A 766 11.15 -33.30 16.36
N LYS A 767 10.48 -33.82 15.31
CA LYS A 767 9.02 -33.86 15.22
C LYS A 767 8.41 -34.86 16.22
N GLU A 768 9.07 -35.97 16.50
CA GLU A 768 8.65 -36.92 17.55
C GLU A 768 8.77 -36.34 18.97
N LYS A 769 9.70 -35.42 19.18
CA LYS A 769 9.82 -34.70 20.46
C LYS A 769 8.80 -33.58 20.58
N ALA A 770 8.53 -32.86 19.50
CA ALA A 770 7.63 -31.71 19.47
C ALA A 770 6.15 -32.09 19.33
N LEU A 771 5.86 -33.23 18.69
CA LEU A 771 4.51 -33.70 18.35
C LEU A 771 4.38 -35.17 18.75
N GLU A 772 3.14 -35.65 18.90
CA GLU A 772 2.88 -37.07 19.10
C GLU A 772 3.40 -37.89 17.90
N PHE A 773 3.91 -39.10 18.16
CA PHE A 773 4.55 -39.95 17.15
C PHE A 773 3.62 -40.39 16.00
N HIS A 774 2.30 -40.24 16.16
CA HIS A 774 1.29 -40.51 15.13
C HIS A 774 0.83 -39.24 14.39
N HIS A 775 1.39 -38.06 14.69
CA HIS A 775 0.99 -36.84 14.02
C HIS A 775 1.30 -36.89 12.52
N THR A 776 0.39 -36.37 11.68
CA THR A 776 0.48 -36.44 10.21
C THR A 776 1.81 -35.94 9.67
N SER A 777 2.32 -34.81 10.16
CA SER A 777 3.62 -34.23 9.76
C SER A 777 4.80 -35.15 10.10
N THR A 778 4.77 -35.85 11.24
CA THR A 778 5.80 -36.84 11.60
C THR A 778 5.76 -38.01 10.63
N LEU A 779 4.56 -38.49 10.29
CA LEU A 779 4.37 -39.62 9.38
C LEU A 779 4.80 -39.32 7.93
N VAL A 780 4.83 -38.04 7.51
CA VAL A 780 5.43 -37.63 6.22
C VAL A 780 6.92 -37.92 6.19
N ILE A 781 7.66 -37.51 7.23
CA ILE A 781 9.11 -37.74 7.31
C ILE A 781 9.41 -39.24 7.36
N VAL A 782 8.64 -40.01 8.12
CA VAL A 782 8.76 -41.48 8.20
C VAL A 782 8.58 -42.09 6.80
N ASN A 783 7.58 -41.67 6.03
CA ASN A 783 7.36 -42.16 4.66
C ASN A 783 8.50 -41.79 3.70
N ASN A 784 9.02 -40.57 3.79
CA ASN A 784 10.15 -40.10 2.97
C ASN A 784 11.44 -40.88 3.30
N LEU A 785 11.70 -41.12 4.58
CA LEU A 785 12.83 -41.94 5.04
C LEU A 785 12.69 -43.40 4.57
N GLY A 786 11.48 -43.96 4.60
CA GLY A 786 11.21 -45.29 4.06
C GLY A 786 11.49 -45.38 2.55
N SER A 787 11.09 -44.36 1.79
CA SER A 787 11.38 -44.25 0.36
C SER A 787 12.88 -44.08 0.09
N LEU A 788 13.60 -43.37 0.96
CA LEU A 788 15.05 -43.24 0.87
C LEU A 788 15.76 -44.58 1.12
N TYR A 789 15.33 -45.35 2.11
CA TYR A 789 15.88 -46.69 2.37
C TYR A 789 15.61 -47.67 1.21
N LEU A 790 14.46 -47.54 0.54
CA LEU A 790 14.21 -48.26 -0.71
C LEU A 790 15.23 -47.91 -1.79
N ALA A 791 15.48 -46.61 -2.01
CA ALA A 791 16.47 -46.13 -2.98
C ALA A 791 17.90 -46.59 -2.63
N GLN A 792 18.23 -46.73 -1.34
CA GLN A 792 19.51 -47.28 -0.87
C GLN A 792 19.58 -48.82 -0.93
N GLY A 793 18.50 -49.53 -1.27
CA GLY A 793 18.42 -50.99 -1.25
C GLY A 793 18.36 -51.62 0.16
N ARG A 794 18.12 -50.81 1.19
CA ARG A 794 18.00 -51.24 2.60
C ARG A 794 16.56 -51.72 2.90
N LEU A 795 16.17 -52.79 2.22
CA LEU A 795 14.77 -53.26 2.17
C LEU A 795 14.17 -53.55 3.56
N ASN A 796 14.92 -54.17 4.47
CA ASN A 796 14.43 -54.50 5.81
C ASN A 796 14.13 -53.26 6.68
N GLU A 797 14.91 -52.19 6.53
CA GLU A 797 14.67 -50.95 7.28
C GLU A 797 13.54 -50.14 6.65
N ALA A 798 13.45 -50.13 5.31
CA ALA A 798 12.32 -49.56 4.60
C ALA A 798 11.00 -50.23 5.02
N GLU A 799 10.97 -51.57 5.16
CA GLU A 799 9.79 -52.30 5.60
C GLU A 799 9.32 -51.88 7.00
N LYS A 800 10.24 -51.81 7.96
CA LYS A 800 9.93 -51.40 9.34
C LYS A 800 9.34 -49.99 9.39
N ILE A 801 9.97 -49.06 8.68
CA ILE A 801 9.57 -47.64 8.69
C ILE A 801 8.26 -47.41 7.93
N LEU A 802 8.09 -48.00 6.75
CA LEU A 802 6.86 -47.86 5.96
C LEU A 802 5.67 -48.54 6.63
N SER A 803 5.87 -49.70 7.29
CA SER A 803 4.82 -50.36 8.06
C SER A 803 4.39 -49.53 9.26
N ARG A 804 5.35 -48.88 9.94
CA ARG A 804 5.06 -47.91 11.02
C ARG A 804 4.27 -46.72 10.49
N ALA A 805 4.66 -46.15 9.36
CA ALA A 805 3.94 -45.04 8.74
C ALA A 805 2.49 -45.43 8.38
N LEU A 806 2.30 -46.63 7.80
CA LEU A 806 0.98 -47.12 7.42
C LEU A 806 0.07 -47.26 8.63
N LEU A 807 0.53 -47.93 9.69
CA LEU A 807 -0.26 -48.12 10.91
C LEU A 807 -0.69 -46.78 11.53
N GLY A 808 0.22 -45.79 11.56
CA GLY A 808 -0.08 -44.45 12.05
C GLY A 808 -1.11 -43.72 11.18
N ARG A 809 -0.96 -43.77 9.86
CA ARG A 809 -1.85 -43.09 8.89
C ARG A 809 -3.24 -43.73 8.83
N GLU A 810 -3.34 -45.06 8.88
CA GLU A 810 -4.63 -45.76 8.92
C GLU A 810 -5.43 -45.39 10.17
N LYS A 811 -4.76 -45.27 11.33
CA LYS A 811 -5.40 -44.87 12.59
C LYS A 811 -5.86 -43.41 12.60
N THR A 812 -5.08 -42.51 11.99
CA THR A 812 -5.30 -41.06 12.09
C THR A 812 -6.12 -40.48 10.95
N LEU A 813 -5.87 -40.92 9.72
CA LEU A 813 -6.47 -40.38 8.50
C LEU A 813 -7.49 -41.33 7.85
N GLY A 814 -7.46 -42.61 8.24
CA GLY A 814 -8.28 -43.65 7.65
C GLY A 814 -7.62 -44.34 6.46
N LEU A 815 -8.29 -45.39 5.97
CA LEU A 815 -7.76 -46.33 4.97
C LEU A 815 -7.66 -45.74 3.56
N ASP A 816 -8.60 -44.86 3.19
CA ASP A 816 -8.77 -44.32 1.84
C ASP A 816 -8.12 -42.93 1.66
N HIS A 817 -7.50 -42.38 2.71
CA HIS A 817 -6.83 -41.08 2.61
C HIS A 817 -5.62 -41.16 1.67
N THR A 818 -5.44 -40.15 0.81
CA THR A 818 -4.39 -40.11 -0.22
C THR A 818 -2.98 -40.35 0.32
N SER A 819 -2.63 -39.74 1.46
CA SER A 819 -1.39 -40.01 2.19
C SER A 819 -1.27 -41.47 2.66
N THR A 820 -2.32 -42.08 3.20
CA THR A 820 -2.31 -43.52 3.57
C THR A 820 -2.02 -44.38 2.33
N LEU A 821 -2.72 -44.08 1.23
CA LEU A 821 -2.55 -44.79 -0.05
C LEU A 821 -1.13 -44.64 -0.63
N SER A 822 -0.46 -43.50 -0.42
CA SER A 822 0.93 -43.31 -0.86
C SER A 822 1.89 -44.25 -0.15
N THR A 823 1.67 -44.49 1.15
CA THR A 823 2.47 -45.45 1.92
C THR A 823 2.17 -46.88 1.50
N VAL A 824 0.91 -47.20 1.18
CA VAL A 824 0.55 -48.50 0.60
C VAL A 824 1.23 -48.71 -0.76
N HIS A 825 1.25 -47.69 -1.63
CA HIS A 825 1.95 -47.73 -2.90
C HIS A 825 3.45 -47.98 -2.71
N ASN A 826 4.10 -47.27 -1.78
CA ASN A 826 5.52 -47.45 -1.47
C ASN A 826 5.84 -48.84 -0.90
N LEU A 827 4.94 -49.42 -0.10
CA LEU A 827 5.05 -50.82 0.33
C LEU A 827 4.90 -51.80 -0.85
N GLY A 828 4.07 -51.49 -1.85
CA GLY A 828 4.02 -52.25 -3.09
C GLY A 828 5.37 -52.25 -3.83
N ALA A 829 6.00 -51.08 -3.91
CA ALA A 829 7.34 -50.94 -4.51
C ALA A 829 8.42 -51.69 -3.72
N LEU A 830 8.35 -51.66 -2.39
CA LEU A 830 9.20 -52.44 -1.49
C LEU A 830 9.11 -53.94 -1.77
N TYR A 831 7.89 -54.51 -1.71
CA TYR A 831 7.70 -55.95 -1.89
C TYR A 831 8.09 -56.39 -3.31
N ARG A 832 7.87 -55.54 -4.32
CA ARG A 832 8.37 -55.78 -5.68
C ARG A 832 9.91 -55.87 -5.70
N ALA A 833 10.60 -54.98 -5.00
CA ALA A 833 12.06 -54.99 -4.89
C ALA A 833 12.61 -56.18 -4.09
N GLN A 834 11.85 -56.69 -3.11
CA GLN A 834 12.17 -57.91 -2.37
C GLN A 834 11.89 -59.21 -3.17
N GLY A 835 11.18 -59.11 -4.31
CA GLY A 835 10.75 -60.27 -5.10
C GLY A 835 9.46 -60.93 -4.61
N GLN A 836 8.78 -60.33 -3.63
CA GLN A 836 7.48 -60.74 -3.11
C GLN A 836 6.36 -60.18 -3.98
N LEU A 837 6.20 -60.76 -5.17
CA LEU A 837 5.37 -60.19 -6.24
C LEU A 837 3.87 -60.26 -5.93
N ASP A 838 3.40 -61.26 -5.19
CA ASP A 838 1.98 -61.42 -4.82
C ASP A 838 1.54 -60.38 -3.76
N GLU A 839 2.40 -60.13 -2.77
CA GLU A 839 2.20 -59.08 -1.78
C GLU A 839 2.26 -57.69 -2.42
N ALA A 840 3.19 -57.48 -3.36
CA ALA A 840 3.27 -56.25 -4.15
C ALA A 840 1.98 -56.00 -4.96
N GLU A 841 1.45 -57.03 -5.62
CA GLU A 841 0.20 -56.95 -6.38
C GLU A 841 -0.97 -56.54 -5.46
N THR A 842 -1.05 -57.14 -4.28
CA THR A 842 -2.07 -56.83 -3.27
C THR A 842 -2.01 -55.38 -2.83
N LYS A 843 -0.81 -54.86 -2.52
CA LYS A 843 -0.63 -53.46 -2.10
C LYS A 843 -0.94 -52.48 -3.23
N TYR A 844 -0.43 -52.71 -4.44
CA TYR A 844 -0.71 -51.81 -5.57
C TYR A 844 -2.19 -51.79 -5.96
N ARG A 845 -2.89 -52.93 -5.95
CA ARG A 845 -4.33 -52.97 -6.21
C ARG A 845 -5.13 -52.19 -5.15
N ARG A 846 -4.77 -52.32 -3.87
CA ARG A 846 -5.38 -51.52 -2.81
C ARG A 846 -5.14 -50.02 -3.01
N ALA A 847 -3.91 -49.61 -3.31
CA ALA A 847 -3.58 -48.22 -3.58
C ALA A 847 -4.35 -47.68 -4.79
N LEU A 848 -4.42 -48.46 -5.88
CA LEU A 848 -5.13 -48.10 -7.11
C LEU A 848 -6.63 -47.88 -6.86
N ALA A 849 -7.30 -48.84 -6.22
CA ALA A 849 -8.72 -48.73 -5.92
C ALA A 849 -9.03 -47.52 -5.02
N GLY A 850 -8.18 -47.26 -4.03
CA GLY A 850 -8.30 -46.09 -3.17
C GLY A 850 -8.09 -44.77 -3.93
N TYR A 851 -7.06 -44.69 -4.78
CA TYR A 851 -6.76 -43.48 -5.54
C TYR A 851 -7.81 -43.19 -6.61
N GLU A 852 -8.33 -44.20 -7.30
CA GLU A 852 -9.45 -44.05 -8.24
C GLU A 852 -10.69 -43.50 -7.54
N LYS A 853 -10.99 -43.97 -6.33
CA LYS A 853 -12.12 -43.48 -5.54
C LYS A 853 -11.91 -42.06 -5.02
N ALA A 854 -10.70 -41.74 -4.55
CA ALA A 854 -10.41 -40.46 -3.89
C ALA A 854 -10.11 -39.32 -4.86
N LEU A 855 -9.41 -39.60 -5.96
CA LEU A 855 -8.85 -38.61 -6.88
C LEU A 855 -9.31 -38.79 -8.33
N GLY A 856 -9.93 -39.93 -8.65
CA GLY A 856 -10.35 -40.27 -10.01
C GLY A 856 -9.29 -41.04 -10.80
N PRO A 857 -9.68 -41.56 -11.98
CA PRO A 857 -8.86 -42.45 -12.79
C PRO A 857 -7.68 -41.76 -13.50
N ASP A 858 -7.80 -40.46 -13.79
CA ASP A 858 -6.84 -39.68 -14.59
C ASP A 858 -5.84 -38.89 -13.72
N HIS A 859 -5.93 -38.98 -12.39
CA HIS A 859 -5.01 -38.31 -11.47
C HIS A 859 -3.63 -38.97 -11.46
N MET A 860 -2.57 -38.18 -11.30
CA MET A 860 -1.18 -38.65 -11.40
C MET A 860 -0.82 -39.81 -10.47
N SER A 861 -1.17 -39.74 -9.19
CA SER A 861 -0.92 -40.86 -8.26
C SER A 861 -1.65 -42.15 -8.67
N THR A 862 -2.81 -42.04 -9.33
CA THR A 862 -3.54 -43.19 -9.89
C THR A 862 -2.75 -43.77 -11.05
N LEU A 863 -2.36 -42.93 -12.02
CA LEU A 863 -1.63 -43.33 -13.22
C LEU A 863 -0.25 -43.91 -12.92
N ASP A 864 0.48 -43.37 -11.94
CA ASP A 864 1.76 -43.91 -11.47
C ASP A 864 1.59 -45.31 -10.85
N THR A 865 0.50 -45.52 -10.10
CA THR A 865 0.16 -46.83 -9.54
C THR A 865 -0.18 -47.82 -10.65
N VAL A 866 -0.91 -47.40 -11.69
CA VAL A 866 -1.19 -48.21 -12.87
C VAL A 866 0.11 -48.59 -13.60
N ASN A 867 1.01 -47.63 -13.84
CA ASN A 867 2.30 -47.89 -14.47
C ASN A 867 3.14 -48.88 -13.65
N ASN A 868 3.22 -48.71 -12.33
CA ASN A 868 3.96 -49.62 -11.45
C ASN A 868 3.36 -51.02 -11.38
N LEU A 869 2.03 -51.15 -11.49
CA LEU A 869 1.36 -52.44 -11.65
C LEU A 869 1.69 -53.07 -13.02
N GLY A 870 1.84 -52.27 -14.07
CA GLY A 870 2.35 -52.71 -15.37
C GLY A 870 3.76 -53.29 -15.30
N VAL A 871 4.66 -52.62 -14.58
CA VAL A 871 6.03 -53.12 -14.30
C VAL A 871 5.96 -54.44 -13.53
N LEU A 872 5.10 -54.53 -12.52
CA LEU A 872 4.92 -55.75 -11.75
C LEU A 872 4.45 -56.92 -12.64
N TYR A 873 3.46 -56.70 -13.50
CA TYR A 873 2.97 -57.73 -14.42
C TYR A 873 4.01 -58.14 -15.46
N ALA A 874 4.86 -57.21 -15.91
CA ALA A 874 6.00 -57.54 -16.77
C ALA A 874 7.02 -58.44 -16.04
N ASN A 875 7.26 -58.21 -14.74
CA ASN A 875 8.13 -59.05 -13.92
C ASN A 875 7.54 -60.44 -13.66
N LEU A 876 6.21 -60.55 -13.52
CA LEU A 876 5.47 -61.80 -13.42
C LEU A 876 5.35 -62.57 -14.75
N GLY A 877 5.80 -61.99 -15.87
CA GLY A 877 5.64 -62.58 -17.20
C GLY A 877 4.21 -62.50 -17.77
N LYS A 878 3.30 -61.78 -17.11
CA LYS A 878 1.92 -61.53 -17.57
C LYS A 878 1.90 -60.36 -18.59
N LEU A 879 2.52 -60.59 -19.75
CA LEU A 879 2.83 -59.53 -20.72
C LEU A 879 1.59 -58.79 -21.27
N ASP A 880 0.46 -59.48 -21.44
CA ASP A 880 -0.79 -58.85 -21.90
C ASP A 880 -1.41 -57.91 -20.86
N GLU A 881 -1.36 -58.30 -19.58
CA GLU A 881 -1.85 -57.45 -18.49
C GLU A 881 -0.92 -56.24 -18.28
N ALA A 882 0.40 -56.44 -18.40
CA ALA A 882 1.36 -55.34 -18.39
C ALA A 882 1.09 -54.32 -19.51
N ARG A 883 0.80 -54.81 -20.73
CA ARG A 883 0.46 -53.99 -21.90
C ARG A 883 -0.82 -53.18 -21.66
N LYS A 884 -1.86 -53.78 -21.06
CA LYS A 884 -3.11 -53.07 -20.71
C LYS A 884 -2.84 -51.93 -19.73
N MET A 885 -2.07 -52.20 -18.66
CA MET A 885 -1.73 -51.18 -17.66
C MET A 885 -0.93 -50.03 -18.27
N TYR A 886 0.12 -50.31 -19.05
CA TYR A 886 0.91 -49.25 -19.68
C TYR A 886 0.12 -48.40 -20.67
N ARG A 887 -0.78 -48.99 -21.47
CA ARG A 887 -1.64 -48.19 -22.37
C ARG A 887 -2.56 -47.26 -21.59
N ARG A 888 -3.20 -47.78 -20.54
CA ARG A 888 -4.06 -46.97 -19.66
C ARG A 888 -3.29 -45.82 -19.03
N ALA A 889 -2.10 -46.08 -18.50
CA ALA A 889 -1.25 -45.03 -17.94
C ALA A 889 -0.81 -44.02 -19.00
N LEU A 890 -0.50 -44.47 -20.22
CA LEU A 890 -0.06 -43.59 -21.33
C LEU A 890 -1.18 -42.66 -21.78
N GLU A 891 -2.38 -43.20 -22.01
CA GLU A 891 -3.56 -42.43 -22.42
C GLU A 891 -3.91 -41.37 -21.35
N GLY A 892 -3.90 -41.75 -20.08
CA GLY A 892 -4.12 -40.82 -18.96
C GLY A 892 -3.05 -39.73 -18.88
N CYS A 893 -1.75 -40.11 -18.91
CA CYS A 893 -0.66 -39.15 -18.82
C CYS A 893 -0.63 -38.19 -20.02
N GLN A 894 -0.91 -38.67 -21.24
CA GLN A 894 -0.99 -37.81 -22.43
C GLN A 894 -2.15 -36.81 -22.34
N LYS A 895 -3.31 -37.25 -21.85
CA LYS A 895 -4.48 -36.40 -21.68
C LYS A 895 -4.26 -35.33 -20.60
N SER A 896 -3.64 -35.69 -19.48
CA SER A 896 -3.47 -34.80 -18.33
C SER A 896 -2.25 -33.87 -18.44
N LEU A 897 -1.13 -34.34 -19.02
CA LEU A 897 0.17 -33.65 -18.98
C LEU A 897 0.79 -33.40 -20.35
N GLY A 898 0.20 -33.92 -21.43
CA GLY A 898 0.78 -33.86 -22.76
C GLY A 898 1.89 -34.89 -23.01
N SER A 899 2.37 -34.90 -24.26
CA SER A 899 3.27 -35.94 -24.78
C SER A 899 4.73 -35.80 -24.33
N SER A 900 5.17 -34.59 -23.97
CA SER A 900 6.56 -34.27 -23.62
C SER A 900 6.87 -34.39 -22.13
N HIS A 901 5.87 -34.59 -21.27
CA HIS A 901 6.09 -34.67 -19.83
C HIS A 901 6.91 -35.91 -19.42
N PRO A 902 7.87 -35.81 -18.47
CA PRO A 902 8.72 -36.93 -18.04
C PRO A 902 7.98 -38.23 -17.68
N SER A 903 6.84 -38.14 -17.00
CA SER A 903 5.99 -39.30 -16.68
C SER A 903 5.43 -39.96 -17.94
N THR A 904 4.96 -39.19 -18.92
CA THR A 904 4.48 -39.70 -20.21
C THR A 904 5.60 -40.41 -20.98
N VAL A 905 6.81 -39.84 -20.96
CA VAL A 905 8.01 -40.43 -21.57
C VAL A 905 8.40 -41.74 -20.88
N THR A 906 8.35 -41.79 -19.54
CA THR A 906 8.63 -43.01 -18.76
C THR A 906 7.67 -44.15 -19.13
N VAL A 907 6.36 -43.89 -19.14
CA VAL A 907 5.36 -44.91 -19.51
C VAL A 907 5.54 -45.36 -20.96
N THR A 908 5.85 -44.42 -21.87
CA THR A 908 6.14 -44.72 -23.27
C THR A 908 7.35 -45.64 -23.41
N THR A 909 8.40 -45.39 -22.62
CA THR A 909 9.64 -46.18 -22.61
C THR A 909 9.36 -47.59 -22.10
N ASN A 910 8.64 -47.72 -20.98
CA ASN A 910 8.24 -49.01 -20.42
C ASN A 910 7.39 -49.84 -21.41
N LEU A 911 6.46 -49.18 -22.11
CA LEU A 911 5.64 -49.83 -23.13
C LEU A 911 6.48 -50.31 -24.33
N LYS A 912 7.44 -49.48 -24.80
CA LYS A 912 8.38 -49.86 -25.86
C LYS A 912 9.23 -51.05 -25.45
N GLU A 913 9.80 -51.02 -24.25
CA GLU A 913 10.62 -52.11 -23.73
C GLU A 913 9.83 -53.43 -23.66
N LEU A 914 8.60 -53.38 -23.14
CA LEU A 914 7.70 -54.52 -23.11
C LEU A 914 7.41 -55.06 -24.52
N GLN A 915 7.19 -54.18 -25.50
CA GLN A 915 6.95 -54.58 -26.89
C GLN A 915 8.17 -55.31 -27.46
N THR A 916 9.39 -54.81 -27.25
CA THR A 916 10.62 -55.53 -27.63
C THR A 916 10.72 -56.90 -26.96
N ARG A 917 10.39 -57.02 -25.66
CA ARG A 917 10.40 -58.32 -24.94
C ARG A 917 9.44 -59.32 -25.56
N ILE A 918 8.23 -58.88 -25.89
CA ILE A 918 7.21 -59.70 -26.57
C ILE A 918 7.72 -60.14 -27.95
N ASP A 919 8.27 -59.22 -28.74
CA ASP A 919 8.79 -59.51 -30.08
C ASP A 919 9.98 -60.49 -30.04
N THR A 920 10.88 -60.36 -29.05
CA THR A 920 11.97 -61.33 -28.83
C THR A 920 11.47 -62.70 -28.38
N SER A 921 10.43 -62.78 -27.54
CA SER A 921 9.83 -64.06 -27.11
C SER A 921 9.14 -64.79 -28.26
N ILE A 922 8.49 -64.06 -29.16
CA ILE A 922 7.87 -64.62 -30.37
C ILE A 922 8.98 -65.15 -31.31
N ARG A 923 10.08 -64.41 -31.47
CA ARG A 923 11.23 -64.86 -32.29
C ARG A 923 11.94 -66.08 -31.69
N SER A 924 12.12 -66.17 -30.37
CA SER A 924 12.71 -67.34 -29.72
C SER A 924 11.82 -68.59 -29.81
N ASN A 925 10.50 -68.42 -29.70
CA ASN A 925 9.55 -69.53 -29.87
C ASN A 925 9.46 -70.00 -31.33
N SER A 926 9.64 -69.10 -32.30
CA SER A 926 9.72 -69.48 -33.73
C SER A 926 11.01 -70.21 -34.11
N THR A 927 12.07 -70.09 -33.31
CA THR A 927 13.37 -70.77 -33.53
C THR A 927 13.51 -72.08 -32.76
N GLN A 928 12.68 -72.33 -31.73
CA GLN A 928 12.63 -73.60 -31.00
C GLN A 928 11.80 -74.72 -31.66
N ASN A 929 11.12 -74.45 -32.78
CA ASN A 929 10.45 -75.49 -33.60
C ASN A 929 11.40 -76.18 -34.61
N ALA A 930 12.72 -76.11 -34.39
CA ALA A 930 13.71 -76.96 -35.03
C ALA A 930 14.47 -77.76 -33.94
N GLU A 931 14.37 -79.09 -34.00
CA GLU A 931 14.80 -80.06 -32.98
C GLU A 931 16.34 -80.28 -32.92
N PRO A 932 16.93 -81.05 -31.95
CA PRO A 932 17.74 -80.50 -30.85
C PRO A 932 19.19 -81.01 -30.76
N SER A 933 20.06 -80.40 -29.94
CA SER A 933 21.20 -81.12 -29.32
C SER A 933 21.70 -80.50 -27.99
N THR A 934 21.67 -81.36 -26.97
CA THR A 934 22.54 -81.52 -25.77
C THR A 934 23.34 -80.33 -25.22
N GLY A 935 23.22 -80.10 -23.89
CA GLY A 935 24.30 -79.48 -23.12
C GLY A 935 23.86 -78.85 -21.80
N ASN A 936 24.41 -79.34 -20.70
CA ASN A 936 24.08 -79.04 -19.31
C ASN A 936 24.64 -77.68 -18.80
N ASP A 937 24.05 -77.21 -17.69
CA ASP A 937 24.59 -76.25 -16.69
C ASP A 937 24.91 -74.79 -17.11
N ASN A 938 24.18 -73.81 -16.58
CA ASN A 938 24.54 -73.17 -15.29
C ASN A 938 23.65 -71.96 -14.92
N LYS A 939 23.45 -71.82 -13.61
CA LYS A 939 22.84 -70.68 -12.90
C LYS A 939 23.63 -69.36 -13.06
N LYS A 940 22.95 -68.25 -12.73
CA LYS A 940 23.32 -66.81 -12.85
C LYS A 940 22.90 -66.32 -14.23
N TRP A 941 22.02 -65.33 -14.40
CA TRP A 941 22.29 -63.89 -14.25
C TRP A 941 21.03 -63.11 -13.84
N TRP A 942 21.09 -62.37 -12.73
CA TRP A 942 20.29 -61.16 -12.48
C TRP A 942 21.20 -60.11 -11.82
N ARG A 943 21.69 -59.18 -12.62
CA ARG A 943 22.18 -57.86 -12.20
C ARG A 943 21.86 -56.92 -13.36
N PHE A 944 20.81 -56.12 -13.20
CA PHE A 944 20.66 -54.90 -13.99
C PHE A 944 21.03 -53.74 -13.09
N GLU A 945 22.10 -53.06 -13.52
CA GLU A 945 22.61 -51.81 -12.96
C GLU A 945 21.59 -50.70 -13.20
N ASN A 946 21.25 -49.98 -12.12
CA ASN A 946 20.76 -48.61 -12.24
C ASN A 946 21.91 -47.72 -12.74
N ARG A 947 21.73 -47.08 -13.88
CA ARG A 947 22.44 -45.85 -14.29
C ARG A 947 21.35 -44.81 -14.52
N SER A 948 21.12 -43.96 -13.53
CA SER A 948 21.78 -42.65 -13.26
C SER A 948 21.00 -41.53 -13.92
#